data_AF-A0A3R7TZ96-F1
#
_entry.id   AF-A0A3R7TZ96-F1
#
_cell.length_a   1.000
_cell.length_b   1.000
_cell.length_c   1.000
_cell.angle_alpha   90.00
_cell.angle_beta   90.00
_cell.angle_gamma   90.00
#
_symmetry.space_group_name_H-M   'P 1'
#
loop_
_entity.id
_entity.type
_entity.pdbx_description
1 polymer ?
#
loop_
_entity_poly.entity_id
_entity_poly.type
_entity_poly.pdbx_seq_one_letter_code
_entity_poly.pdbx_strand_id
1 'polypeptide(L)'
;QGNLRKLGIEGEVPDFVEYQLDDPLAILDEEIVVVGAGDAAIENAVALSVQNHVTIINRKDEFARAKDGNVALINEAIESGSIDCLYNAVPIEISPAGPAPTRNVKLTTSDGETSVPAHRVIARLGAIPQRSLVESFGVEFPNRDPTSLPLLSTRYESSVEGLYVIGALAGYPLIKQAMNQGYEAVEYILGRDIQPADHELLAKKFEVLEVEQTVDEVLAAMQEQIPLFKEVNALMFREIILDSVVHAPQPGSVIFAKNDYTNSFYSIFAGEVKVEVGEGPPIISGAGNFFGELSLLSGRRRSATILAGQDCVLVETPRKTMNKLLSSVASAKKVLDEAFILRTIQARFAPETTLSDLQPIASSVVMKEFQAGEIIFNEGDEADALHLIRSGSVSVLKKYGSRELPMAYVSAGNYVGEMGLLGGYKRSATVRATVKTQTISLDAENFNHLLEMNAGLKESLADVVKGRLQENLSNQSSEEAGDVLEFLLQQGLGEATDVLLIDKALCVNCDNCEVACAETHDGTSRLNRQGGAIFAEVHVPTSCRHCEDPHCMTDCPPDAIQRAPGGEVFIGDNCIGCGNCERNCPYDVIQMAYPSTTKKNFWSDLLFGGLFTSGANSRGKSLAATKAPDQIKQAVKCDMCKDLAGGPACVRACPTGAANRLSPEQFVNLVTDKRS
;
A
#
# COMPACT_ATOMS: atom_id res chain seq x y z
N GLN A 1 30.43 1.94 4.40
CA GLN A 1 29.23 1.08 4.51
C GLN A 1 28.99 0.56 5.92
N GLY A 2 29.97 0.56 6.83
CA GLY A 2 29.73 0.16 8.22
C GLY A 2 29.88 -1.35 8.44
N ASN A 3 29.49 -1.86 9.60
CA ASN A 3 29.56 -3.29 9.91
C ASN A 3 28.36 -4.01 9.30
N LEU A 4 28.59 -5.09 8.56
CA LEU A 4 27.51 -5.89 8.00
C LEU A 4 26.60 -6.41 9.12
N ARG A 5 25.27 -6.29 8.93
CA ARG A 5 24.31 -6.92 9.83
C ARG A 5 24.44 -8.43 9.67
N LYS A 6 24.71 -9.11 10.78
CA LYS A 6 24.74 -10.57 10.83
C LYS A 6 23.34 -11.14 11.03
N LEU A 7 23.11 -12.37 10.58
CA LEU A 7 21.89 -13.13 10.83
C LEU A 7 21.71 -13.31 12.34
N GLY A 8 22.76 -13.72 13.05
CA GLY A 8 22.76 -13.82 14.51
C GLY A 8 21.81 -14.90 15.03
N ILE A 9 21.63 -15.98 14.27
CA ILE A 9 20.71 -17.07 14.57
C ILE A 9 21.45 -18.31 15.08
N GLU A 10 20.74 -19.18 15.79
CA GLU A 10 21.31 -20.44 16.28
C GLU A 10 21.77 -21.32 15.11
N GLY A 11 22.95 -21.92 15.23
CA GLY A 11 23.53 -22.77 14.19
C GLY A 11 24.15 -22.03 13.00
N GLU A 12 24.31 -20.70 13.06
CA GLU A 12 25.12 -19.94 12.10
C GLU A 12 26.57 -20.45 12.11
N VAL A 13 27.04 -20.95 10.96
CA VAL A 13 28.41 -21.48 10.80
C VAL A 13 29.18 -20.62 9.80
N PRO A 14 30.43 -20.21 10.13
CA PRO A 14 31.34 -19.62 9.17
C PRO A 14 31.47 -20.53 7.94
N ASP A 15 31.52 -19.97 6.74
CA ASP A 15 31.58 -20.68 5.45
C ASP A 15 30.24 -21.25 4.93
N PHE A 16 29.19 -21.33 5.77
CA PHE A 16 27.82 -21.62 5.31
C PHE A 16 26.99 -20.36 5.10
N VAL A 17 27.19 -19.36 5.97
CA VAL A 17 26.54 -18.04 5.85
C VAL A 17 27.56 -17.02 5.35
N GLU A 18 27.35 -16.55 4.13
CA GLU A 18 28.18 -15.55 3.47
C GLU A 18 27.44 -14.20 3.44
N TYR A 19 28.17 -13.11 3.63
CA TYR A 19 27.62 -11.75 3.62
C TYR A 19 28.04 -10.93 2.39
N GLN A 20 28.91 -11.53 1.58
CA GLN A 20 29.37 -11.03 0.30
C GLN A 20 29.23 -12.14 -0.74
N LEU A 21 29.20 -11.74 -2.00
CA LEU A 21 29.17 -12.66 -3.13
C LEU A 21 30.13 -12.07 -4.14
N ASP A 22 31.23 -12.78 -4.40
CA ASP A 22 32.32 -12.30 -5.25
C ASP A 22 32.05 -12.63 -6.72
N ASP A 23 31.84 -13.92 -7.02
CA ASP A 23 31.53 -14.40 -8.36
C ASP A 23 30.34 -15.38 -8.33
N PRO A 24 29.14 -14.95 -8.75
CA PRO A 24 27.98 -15.84 -8.83
C PRO A 24 28.17 -17.00 -9.81
N LEU A 25 29.00 -16.84 -10.85
CA LEU A 25 29.22 -17.86 -11.89
C LEU A 25 30.17 -18.97 -11.43
N ALA A 26 30.86 -18.79 -10.29
CA ALA A 26 31.70 -19.82 -9.70
C ALA A 26 30.89 -20.86 -8.90
N ILE A 27 29.62 -20.59 -8.64
CA ILE A 27 28.72 -21.45 -7.85
C ILE A 27 27.75 -22.14 -8.82
N LEU A 28 27.74 -23.47 -8.79
CA LEU A 28 27.07 -24.33 -9.78
C LEU A 28 26.24 -25.41 -9.08
N ASP A 29 25.00 -25.62 -9.54
CA ASP A 29 24.11 -26.70 -9.14
C ASP A 29 23.83 -26.78 -7.62
N GLU A 30 23.77 -25.64 -6.94
CA GLU A 30 23.49 -25.56 -5.50
C GLU A 30 22.08 -25.02 -5.18
N GLU A 31 21.49 -25.53 -4.09
CA GLU A 31 20.42 -24.87 -3.32
C GLU A 31 20.98 -23.68 -2.53
N ILE A 32 20.57 -22.45 -2.87
CA ILE A 32 21.09 -21.23 -2.25
C ILE A 32 19.95 -20.42 -1.65
N VAL A 33 20.08 -20.07 -0.37
CA VAL A 33 19.13 -19.16 0.29
C VAL A 33 19.70 -17.75 0.31
N VAL A 34 19.02 -16.79 -0.32
CA VAL A 34 19.39 -15.37 -0.27
C VAL A 34 18.51 -14.66 0.76
N VAL A 35 19.08 -14.04 1.79
CA VAL A 35 18.30 -13.33 2.82
C VAL A 35 18.45 -11.83 2.63
N GLY A 36 17.37 -11.15 2.24
CA GLY A 36 17.36 -9.70 2.05
C GLY A 36 16.33 -9.24 1.03
N ALA A 37 16.07 -7.93 1.01
CA ALA A 37 15.03 -7.31 0.18
C ALA A 37 15.45 -5.95 -0.41
N GLY A 38 16.76 -5.72 -0.52
CA GLY A 38 17.32 -4.53 -1.18
C GLY A 38 17.96 -4.91 -2.51
N ASP A 39 18.40 -3.91 -3.27
CA ASP A 39 19.04 -4.05 -4.59
C ASP A 39 20.10 -5.17 -4.61
N ALA A 40 21.06 -5.15 -3.68
CA ALA A 40 22.13 -6.15 -3.64
C ALA A 40 21.66 -7.58 -3.34
N ALA A 41 20.54 -7.76 -2.63
CA ALA A 41 19.96 -9.08 -2.39
C ALA A 41 19.34 -9.62 -3.67
N ILE A 42 18.59 -8.76 -4.36
CA ILE A 42 17.94 -9.06 -5.63
C ILE A 42 18.97 -9.38 -6.71
N GLU A 43 19.97 -8.52 -6.89
CA GLU A 43 21.03 -8.70 -7.89
C GLU A 43 21.78 -10.02 -7.67
N ASN A 44 22.11 -10.33 -6.42
CA ASN A 44 22.71 -11.62 -6.07
C ASN A 44 21.80 -12.80 -6.42
N ALA A 45 20.52 -12.74 -6.05
CA ALA A 45 19.58 -13.83 -6.28
C ALA A 45 19.40 -14.10 -7.78
N VAL A 46 19.21 -13.04 -8.57
CA VAL A 46 19.08 -13.12 -10.04
C VAL A 46 20.37 -13.61 -10.70
N ALA A 47 21.54 -13.16 -10.24
CA ALA A 47 22.79 -13.63 -10.80
C ALA A 47 23.06 -15.11 -10.49
N LEU A 48 22.71 -15.57 -9.29
CA LEU A 48 22.87 -16.95 -8.87
C LEU A 48 21.88 -17.90 -9.56
N SER A 49 20.66 -17.45 -9.85
CA SER A 49 19.60 -18.30 -10.43
C SER A 49 19.88 -18.79 -11.84
N VAL A 50 20.89 -18.22 -12.52
CA VAL A 50 21.32 -18.68 -13.84
C VAL A 50 21.80 -20.13 -13.82
N GLN A 51 22.38 -20.59 -12.70
CA GLN A 51 23.06 -21.89 -12.60
C GLN A 51 22.73 -22.65 -11.30
N ASN A 52 21.82 -22.11 -10.46
CA ASN A 52 21.53 -22.61 -9.13
C ASN A 52 20.03 -22.56 -8.85
N HIS A 53 19.58 -23.33 -7.86
CA HIS A 53 18.23 -23.18 -7.31
C HIS A 53 18.28 -22.17 -6.17
N VAL A 54 17.59 -21.04 -6.34
CA VAL A 54 17.71 -19.91 -5.41
C VAL A 54 16.38 -19.68 -4.72
N THR A 55 16.38 -19.65 -3.39
CA THR A 55 15.26 -19.17 -2.59
C THR A 55 15.61 -17.82 -1.95
N ILE A 56 14.93 -16.74 -2.32
CA ILE A 56 15.07 -15.44 -1.67
C ILE A 56 14.07 -15.30 -0.52
N ILE A 57 14.53 -14.74 0.61
CA ILE A 57 13.75 -14.54 1.83
C ILE A 57 13.59 -13.05 2.10
N ASN A 58 12.34 -12.60 2.13
CA ASN A 58 11.96 -11.23 2.45
C ASN A 58 11.12 -11.19 3.74
N ARG A 59 11.49 -10.29 4.67
CA ARG A 59 10.78 -10.11 5.95
C ARG A 59 9.46 -9.35 5.79
N LYS A 60 9.28 -8.65 4.68
CA LYS A 60 8.06 -7.95 4.31
C LYS A 60 7.36 -8.71 3.20
N ASP A 61 6.15 -8.25 2.89
CA ASP A 61 5.35 -8.60 1.74
C ASP A 61 5.87 -7.98 0.43
N GLU A 62 6.65 -6.90 0.50
CA GLU A 62 7.12 -6.13 -0.67
C GLU A 62 8.64 -5.88 -0.68
N PHE A 63 9.20 -5.58 -1.85
CA PHE A 63 10.60 -5.14 -2.05
C PHE A 63 10.74 -3.61 -1.98
N ALA A 64 10.06 -2.95 -1.04
CA ALA A 64 9.92 -1.48 -0.97
C ALA A 64 11.21 -0.65 -0.95
N ARG A 65 12.36 -1.26 -0.66
CA ARG A 65 13.66 -0.58 -0.58
C ARG A 65 14.48 -0.71 -1.86
N ALA A 66 14.04 -1.49 -2.83
CA ALA A 66 14.74 -1.73 -4.08
C ALA A 66 14.25 -0.80 -5.20
N LYS A 67 15.11 -0.61 -6.21
CA LYS A 67 14.78 0.17 -7.41
C LYS A 67 13.86 -0.60 -8.34
N ASP A 68 13.06 0.13 -9.10
CA ASP A 68 12.04 -0.43 -10.01
C ASP A 68 12.62 -1.44 -11.01
N GLY A 69 13.82 -1.18 -11.54
CA GLY A 69 14.51 -2.13 -12.42
C GLY A 69 14.88 -3.45 -11.72
N ASN A 70 15.36 -3.39 -10.48
CA ASN A 70 15.68 -4.59 -9.72
C ASN A 70 14.41 -5.32 -9.27
N VAL A 71 13.40 -4.57 -8.83
CA VAL A 71 12.08 -5.12 -8.53
C VAL A 71 11.51 -5.82 -9.76
N ALA A 72 11.63 -5.26 -10.96
CA ALA A 72 11.23 -5.94 -12.19
C ALA A 72 11.98 -7.28 -12.39
N LEU A 73 13.31 -7.26 -12.27
CA LEU A 73 14.16 -8.43 -12.48
C LEU A 73 13.87 -9.57 -11.51
N ILE A 74 13.80 -9.30 -10.20
CA ILE A 74 13.53 -10.36 -9.22
C ILE A 74 12.15 -10.99 -9.46
N ASN A 75 11.19 -10.18 -9.86
CA ASN A 75 9.83 -10.63 -10.05
C ASN A 75 9.66 -11.46 -11.33
N GLU A 76 10.31 -11.06 -12.42
CA GLU A 76 10.44 -11.90 -13.61
C GLU A 76 11.13 -13.24 -13.28
N ALA A 77 12.17 -13.21 -12.46
CA ALA A 77 12.88 -14.41 -12.03
C ALA A 77 12.00 -15.34 -11.17
N ILE A 78 11.18 -14.78 -10.28
CA ILE A 78 10.23 -15.58 -9.48
C ILE A 78 9.13 -16.18 -10.35
N GLU A 79 8.63 -15.45 -11.34
CA GLU A 79 7.57 -15.95 -12.23
C GLU A 79 7.99 -17.00 -13.23
N SER A 80 9.20 -16.86 -13.74
CA SER A 80 9.79 -17.91 -14.56
C SER A 80 10.07 -19.17 -13.76
N GLY A 81 9.92 -19.14 -12.42
CA GLY A 81 10.27 -20.22 -11.51
C GLY A 81 11.79 -20.43 -11.38
N SER A 82 12.59 -19.44 -11.80
CA SER A 82 14.04 -19.49 -11.63
C SER A 82 14.47 -19.16 -10.19
N ILE A 83 13.61 -18.48 -9.43
CA ILE A 83 13.83 -18.13 -8.02
C ILE A 83 12.55 -18.40 -7.23
N ASP A 84 12.66 -19.13 -6.12
CA ASP A 84 11.59 -19.20 -5.13
C ASP A 84 11.66 -17.98 -4.21
N CYS A 85 10.52 -17.42 -3.80
CA CYS A 85 10.49 -16.29 -2.87
C CYS A 85 9.59 -16.59 -1.68
N LEU A 86 10.11 -16.38 -0.47
CA LEU A 86 9.37 -16.48 0.77
C LEU A 86 9.21 -15.08 1.38
N TYR A 87 8.00 -14.54 1.29
CA TYR A 87 7.60 -13.27 1.88
C TYR A 87 7.18 -13.44 3.34
N ASN A 88 7.18 -12.33 4.09
CA ASN A 88 6.85 -12.31 5.52
C ASN A 88 7.61 -13.39 6.32
N ALA A 89 8.84 -13.69 5.88
CA ALA A 89 9.62 -14.81 6.37
C ALA A 89 10.90 -14.31 7.06
N VAL A 90 11.21 -14.91 8.21
CA VAL A 90 12.40 -14.57 9.00
C VAL A 90 13.15 -15.85 9.35
N PRO A 91 14.44 -15.98 8.99
CA PRO A 91 15.26 -17.09 9.45
C PRO A 91 15.46 -17.06 10.96
N ILE A 92 15.30 -18.21 11.62
CA ILE A 92 15.40 -18.35 13.08
C ILE A 92 16.46 -19.36 13.54
N GLU A 93 16.78 -20.37 12.73
CA GLU A 93 17.73 -21.43 13.10
C GLU A 93 18.33 -22.07 11.83
N ILE A 94 19.59 -22.51 11.91
CA ILE A 94 20.22 -23.37 10.91
C ILE A 94 20.58 -24.70 11.56
N SER A 95 20.02 -25.80 11.06
CA SER A 95 20.26 -27.15 11.59
C SER A 95 20.81 -28.09 10.51
N PRO A 96 21.56 -29.15 10.87
CA PRO A 96 22.05 -30.14 9.90
C PRO A 96 20.90 -30.83 9.14
N ALA A 97 21.02 -30.96 7.81
CA ALA A 97 20.04 -31.69 6.99
C ALA A 97 20.53 -33.14 6.75
N GLY A 98 20.38 -34.00 7.76
CA GLY A 98 20.74 -35.42 7.62
C GLY A 98 22.20 -35.66 7.16
N PRO A 99 22.49 -36.71 6.38
CA PRO A 99 23.84 -37.00 5.87
C PRO A 99 24.22 -36.23 4.59
N ALA A 100 23.44 -35.23 4.17
CA ALA A 100 23.66 -34.46 2.94
C ALA A 100 24.64 -33.28 3.16
N PRO A 101 25.24 -32.71 2.10
CA PRO A 101 26.07 -31.49 2.20
C PRO A 101 25.26 -30.23 2.54
N THR A 102 23.92 -30.32 2.58
CA THR A 102 23.00 -29.22 2.86
C THR A 102 22.70 -29.07 4.36
N ARG A 103 22.21 -27.90 4.74
CA ARG A 103 21.61 -27.62 6.04
C ARG A 103 20.19 -27.10 5.85
N ASN A 104 19.36 -27.26 6.87
CA ASN A 104 18.02 -26.72 6.90
C ASN A 104 18.05 -25.32 7.49
N VAL A 105 17.59 -24.33 6.73
CA VAL A 105 17.33 -22.97 7.21
C VAL A 105 15.88 -22.93 7.66
N LYS A 106 15.66 -22.90 8.97
CA LYS A 106 14.33 -22.82 9.58
C LYS A 106 13.87 -21.37 9.62
N LEU A 107 12.62 -21.15 9.22
CA LEU A 107 12.01 -19.85 9.03
C LEU A 107 10.69 -19.76 9.81
N THR A 108 10.38 -18.60 10.37
CA THR A 108 9.02 -18.24 10.75
C THR A 108 8.36 -17.51 9.58
N THR A 109 7.15 -17.92 9.20
CA THR A 109 6.32 -17.32 8.14
C THR A 109 4.93 -16.97 8.66
N SER A 110 4.10 -16.31 7.85
CA SER A 110 2.70 -16.03 8.15
C SER A 110 1.87 -17.28 8.44
N ASP A 111 2.21 -18.40 7.80
CA ASP A 111 1.47 -19.67 7.89
C ASP A 111 2.08 -20.65 8.92
N GLY A 112 3.07 -20.18 9.69
CA GLY A 112 3.78 -20.96 10.71
C GLY A 112 5.26 -21.16 10.40
N GLU A 113 5.89 -22.11 11.09
CA GLU A 113 7.31 -22.43 10.89
C GLU A 113 7.50 -23.38 9.69
N THR A 114 8.50 -23.11 8.86
CA THR A 114 8.90 -23.95 7.73
C THR A 114 10.43 -24.07 7.66
N SER A 115 10.95 -24.96 6.82
CA SER A 115 12.38 -25.15 6.62
C SER A 115 12.72 -25.30 5.14
N VAL A 116 13.80 -24.64 4.71
CA VAL A 116 14.32 -24.72 3.35
C VAL A 116 15.72 -25.32 3.37
N PRO A 117 16.03 -26.32 2.54
CA PRO A 117 17.39 -26.84 2.42
C PRO A 117 18.28 -25.81 1.72
N ALA A 118 19.54 -25.71 2.14
CA ALA A 118 20.52 -24.86 1.49
C ALA A 118 21.93 -25.46 1.60
N HIS A 119 22.73 -25.32 0.54
CA HIS A 119 24.18 -25.54 0.57
C HIS A 119 24.89 -24.31 1.16
N ARG A 120 24.31 -23.12 0.97
CA ARG A 120 24.78 -21.87 1.56
C ARG A 120 23.68 -20.83 1.68
N VAL A 121 23.93 -19.86 2.54
CA VAL A 121 23.08 -18.69 2.75
C VAL A 121 23.86 -17.44 2.36
N ILE A 122 23.30 -16.64 1.45
CA ILE A 122 23.83 -15.33 1.08
C ILE A 122 23.01 -14.24 1.77
N ALA A 123 23.53 -13.69 2.86
CA ALA A 123 22.86 -12.72 3.70
C ALA A 123 23.18 -11.26 3.28
N ARG A 124 22.21 -10.58 2.67
CA ARG A 124 22.27 -9.16 2.28
C ARG A 124 21.37 -8.31 3.17
N LEU A 125 21.75 -8.25 4.45
CA LEU A 125 20.95 -7.60 5.51
C LEU A 125 21.19 -6.10 5.66
N GLY A 126 22.02 -5.51 4.79
CA GLY A 126 22.53 -4.16 4.94
C GLY A 126 23.60 -4.08 6.02
N ALA A 127 23.96 -2.85 6.39
CA ALA A 127 25.03 -2.59 7.33
C ALA A 127 24.61 -1.58 8.39
N ILE A 128 25.23 -1.69 9.55
CA ILE A 128 25.10 -0.75 10.66
C ILE A 128 26.19 0.31 10.46
N PRO A 129 25.81 1.59 10.35
CA PRO A 129 26.79 2.68 10.33
C PRO A 129 27.76 2.54 11.50
N GLN A 130 29.07 2.68 11.26
CA GLN A 130 30.07 2.62 12.33
C GLN A 130 30.10 3.95 13.10
N ARG A 131 28.97 4.30 13.73
CA ARG A 131 28.81 5.56 14.45
C ARG A 131 29.92 5.77 15.48
N SER A 132 30.23 4.76 16.29
CA SER A 132 31.29 4.88 17.30
C SER A 132 32.67 5.18 16.71
N LEU A 133 32.98 4.67 15.51
CA LEU A 133 34.22 5.02 14.80
C LEU A 133 34.17 6.48 14.34
N VAL A 134 33.07 6.90 13.74
CA VAL A 134 32.87 8.27 13.25
C VAL A 134 32.93 9.28 14.40
N GLU A 135 32.30 8.97 15.54
CA GLU A 135 32.39 9.74 16.79
C GLU A 135 33.84 9.79 17.31
N SER A 136 34.62 8.71 17.15
CA SER A 136 36.04 8.71 17.55
C SER A 136 36.91 9.68 16.74
N PHE A 137 36.44 10.14 15.57
CA PHE A 137 37.09 11.20 14.80
C PHE A 137 36.70 12.60 15.28
N GLY A 138 35.77 12.74 16.22
CA GLY A 138 35.24 14.01 16.71
C GLY A 138 33.99 14.51 15.97
N VAL A 139 33.42 13.69 15.09
CA VAL A 139 32.21 14.05 14.34
C VAL A 139 30.98 13.99 15.24
N GLU A 140 30.23 15.08 15.27
CA GLU A 140 29.02 15.25 16.06
C GLU A 140 27.78 14.72 15.33
N PHE A 141 26.76 14.35 16.11
CA PHE A 141 25.47 13.84 15.65
C PHE A 141 24.35 14.60 16.35
N PRO A 142 23.19 14.83 15.69
CA PRO A 142 22.11 15.63 16.25
C PRO A 142 21.47 14.99 17.49
N ASN A 143 21.52 13.66 17.63
CA ASN A 143 20.94 12.93 18.75
C ASN A 143 21.66 11.58 18.99
N ARG A 144 21.16 10.79 19.95
CA ARG A 144 21.71 9.48 20.34
C ARG A 144 21.16 8.29 19.54
N ASP A 145 20.29 8.52 18.55
CA ASP A 145 19.75 7.45 17.70
C ASP A 145 20.91 6.78 16.93
N PRO A 146 21.11 5.45 17.04
CA PRO A 146 22.16 4.73 16.32
C PRO A 146 22.08 4.86 14.78
N THR A 147 20.92 5.22 14.25
CA THR A 147 20.67 5.43 12.82
C THR A 147 20.80 6.88 12.38
N SER A 148 21.00 7.80 13.33
CA SER A 148 21.22 9.22 13.02
C SER A 148 22.45 9.41 12.14
N LEU A 149 22.32 10.33 11.20
CA LEU A 149 23.40 10.77 10.33
C LEU A 149 24.26 11.84 11.04
N PRO A 150 25.53 12.00 10.65
CA PRO A 150 26.41 13.01 11.21
C PRO A 150 25.90 14.42 10.88
N LEU A 151 26.25 15.40 11.71
CA LEU A 151 26.07 16.81 11.40
C LEU A 151 27.04 17.21 10.29
N LEU A 152 26.50 17.60 9.14
CA LEU A 152 27.27 18.01 7.96
C LEU A 152 26.81 19.39 7.49
N SER A 153 27.74 20.18 6.96
CA SER A 153 27.45 21.39 6.21
C SER A 153 26.86 21.05 4.83
N THR A 154 26.32 22.06 4.13
CA THR A 154 25.88 21.93 2.74
C THR A 154 27.01 21.58 1.77
N ARG A 155 28.26 21.68 2.23
CA ARG A 155 29.48 21.30 1.50
C ARG A 155 30.06 19.97 1.94
N TYR A 156 29.27 19.15 2.65
CA TYR A 156 29.65 17.81 3.14
C TYR A 156 30.71 17.81 4.25
N GLU A 157 31.09 18.97 4.76
CA GLU A 157 32.07 19.07 5.84
C GLU A 157 31.41 18.74 7.19
N SER A 158 32.07 17.91 7.99
CA SER A 158 31.59 17.53 9.31
C SER A 158 31.85 18.60 10.37
N SER A 159 31.48 18.33 11.63
CA SER A 159 31.87 19.18 12.77
C SER A 159 33.39 19.26 13.01
N VAL A 160 34.17 18.45 12.31
CA VAL A 160 35.64 18.47 12.35
C VAL A 160 36.14 19.17 11.09
N GLU A 161 36.82 20.30 11.30
CA GLU A 161 37.40 21.10 10.21
C GLU A 161 38.30 20.25 9.31
N GLY A 162 38.09 20.34 7.99
CA GLY A 162 38.83 19.58 7.00
C GLY A 162 38.41 18.12 6.82
N LEU A 163 37.41 17.64 7.58
CA LEU A 163 36.89 16.27 7.44
C LEU A 163 35.53 16.29 6.74
N TYR A 164 35.49 15.71 5.54
CA TYR A 164 34.30 15.66 4.68
C TYR A 164 33.69 14.25 4.65
N VAL A 165 32.36 14.17 4.66
CA VAL A 165 31.60 12.91 4.67
C VAL A 165 30.61 12.89 3.51
N ILE A 166 30.71 11.87 2.65
CA ILE A 166 29.87 11.71 1.46
C ILE A 166 29.21 10.33 1.41
N GLY A 167 28.26 10.19 0.48
CA GLY A 167 27.57 8.94 0.15
C GLY A 167 26.61 8.49 1.25
N ALA A 168 26.56 7.17 1.47
CA ALA A 168 25.59 6.58 2.39
C ALA A 168 25.71 7.09 3.84
N LEU A 169 26.92 7.40 4.30
CA LEU A 169 27.13 7.94 5.65
C LEU A 169 26.63 9.39 5.78
N ALA A 170 26.56 10.13 4.67
CA ALA A 170 25.98 11.46 4.60
C ALA A 170 24.44 11.42 4.43
N GLY A 171 23.85 10.24 4.26
CA GLY A 171 22.41 10.05 4.09
C GLY A 171 21.96 9.75 2.67
N TYR A 172 22.87 9.65 1.69
CA TYR A 172 22.51 9.35 0.31
C TYR A 172 23.17 8.06 -0.23
N PRO A 173 22.52 6.89 -0.09
CA PRO A 173 23.11 5.60 -0.43
C PRO A 173 23.04 5.26 -1.94
N LEU A 174 23.37 6.21 -2.83
CA LEU A 174 23.46 5.98 -4.29
C LEU A 174 24.88 6.25 -4.80
N ILE A 175 25.47 5.28 -5.52
CA ILE A 175 26.85 5.38 -6.03
C ILE A 175 27.04 6.61 -6.92
N LYS A 176 26.14 6.83 -7.88
CA LYS A 176 26.19 8.02 -8.76
C LYS A 176 26.24 9.32 -7.95
N GLN A 177 25.45 9.39 -6.87
CA GLN A 177 25.39 10.58 -6.04
C GLN A 177 26.60 10.70 -5.12
N ALA A 178 27.10 9.60 -4.58
CA ALA A 178 28.35 9.60 -3.83
C ALA A 178 29.52 10.08 -4.71
N MET A 179 29.53 9.75 -6.00
CA MET A 179 30.52 10.27 -6.95
C MET A 179 30.38 11.77 -7.17
N ASN A 180 29.15 12.27 -7.38
CA ASN A 180 28.88 13.71 -7.50
C ASN A 180 29.31 14.46 -6.23
N GLN A 181 28.88 13.99 -5.05
CA GLN A 181 29.26 14.56 -3.76
C GLN A 181 30.78 14.53 -3.54
N GLY A 182 31.46 13.48 -3.98
CA GLY A 182 32.91 13.39 -3.91
C GLY A 182 33.61 14.41 -4.80
N TYR A 183 33.13 14.58 -6.04
CA TYR A 183 33.59 15.65 -6.92
C TYR A 183 33.37 17.02 -6.29
N GLU A 184 32.16 17.27 -5.78
CA GLU A 184 31.78 18.52 -5.15
C GLU A 184 32.63 18.84 -3.91
N ALA A 185 32.82 17.88 -3.02
CA ALA A 185 33.70 18.02 -1.85
C ALA A 185 35.14 18.37 -2.26
N VAL A 186 35.68 17.75 -3.32
CA VAL A 186 37.02 18.08 -3.83
C VAL A 186 37.08 19.51 -4.36
N GLU A 187 36.08 19.96 -5.12
CA GLU A 187 36.04 21.33 -5.63
C GLU A 187 35.93 22.35 -4.48
N TYR A 188 35.13 22.08 -3.45
CA TYR A 188 35.06 22.91 -2.24
C TYR A 188 36.39 22.95 -1.48
N ILE A 189 37.09 21.82 -1.34
CA ILE A 189 38.44 21.76 -0.74
C ILE A 189 39.44 22.62 -1.54
N LEU A 190 39.29 22.70 -2.86
CA LEU A 190 40.10 23.56 -3.72
C LEU A 190 39.69 25.05 -3.67
N GLY A 191 38.70 25.40 -2.84
CA GLY A 191 38.18 26.76 -2.69
C GLY A 191 37.32 27.23 -3.86
N ARG A 192 36.83 26.31 -4.70
CA ARG A 192 35.93 26.64 -5.82
C ARG A 192 34.51 26.51 -5.35
N ASP A 193 33.71 27.52 -5.68
CA ASP A 193 32.28 27.53 -5.39
C ASP A 193 31.54 27.01 -6.62
N ILE A 194 31.07 25.77 -6.56
CA ILE A 194 30.33 25.11 -7.63
C ILE A 194 28.92 24.79 -7.17
N GLN A 195 28.00 24.64 -8.12
CA GLN A 195 26.64 24.22 -7.83
C GLN A 195 26.57 22.68 -7.75
N PRO A 196 25.79 22.12 -6.81
CA PRO A 196 25.55 20.69 -6.75
C PRO A 196 24.93 20.13 -8.04
N ALA A 197 25.18 18.85 -8.34
CA ALA A 197 24.73 18.23 -9.59
C ALA A 197 23.20 18.21 -9.78
N ASP A 198 22.42 18.33 -8.72
CA ASP A 198 20.96 18.38 -8.74
C ASP A 198 20.38 19.81 -8.83
N HIS A 199 21.23 20.84 -8.81
CA HIS A 199 20.81 22.24 -8.73
C HIS A 199 19.87 22.64 -9.87
N GLU A 200 20.22 22.34 -11.13
CA GLU A 200 19.38 22.71 -12.28
C GLU A 200 18.00 22.04 -12.25
N LEU A 201 17.94 20.79 -11.75
CA LEU A 201 16.67 20.05 -11.64
C LEU A 201 15.76 20.66 -10.58
N LEU A 202 16.34 21.10 -9.46
CA LEU A 202 15.61 21.78 -8.38
C LEU A 202 15.20 23.19 -8.79
N ALA A 203 16.09 23.95 -9.42
CA ALA A 203 15.80 25.28 -9.95
C ALA A 203 14.57 25.25 -10.88
N LYS A 204 14.54 24.27 -11.80
CA LYS A 204 13.40 24.07 -12.70
C LYS A 204 12.08 23.79 -11.96
N LYS A 205 12.12 23.05 -10.84
CA LYS A 205 10.93 22.81 -10.01
C LYS A 205 10.45 24.08 -9.29
N PHE A 206 11.36 24.98 -8.97
CA PHE A 206 11.07 26.22 -8.25
C PHE A 206 10.68 27.38 -9.16
N GLU A 207 10.81 27.26 -10.49
CA GLU A 207 10.35 28.28 -11.45
C GLU A 207 8.91 28.73 -11.21
N VAL A 208 8.05 27.81 -10.76
CA VAL A 208 6.63 28.07 -10.45
C VAL A 208 6.41 29.06 -9.30
N LEU A 209 7.43 29.27 -8.46
CA LEU A 209 7.36 30.18 -7.32
C LEU A 209 7.54 31.65 -7.73
N GLU A 210 8.12 31.90 -8.91
CA GLU A 210 8.44 33.25 -9.41
C GLU A 210 9.26 34.10 -8.41
N VAL A 211 10.13 33.45 -7.63
CA VAL A 211 11.00 34.11 -6.62
C VAL A 211 12.44 34.28 -7.12
N GLU A 212 13.10 35.35 -6.68
CA GLU A 212 14.54 35.60 -6.96
C GLU A 212 15.50 34.77 -6.07
N GLN A 213 14.96 34.00 -5.12
CA GLN A 213 15.72 33.21 -4.17
C GLN A 213 16.50 32.08 -4.86
N THR A 214 17.67 31.77 -4.32
CA THR A 214 18.47 30.62 -4.76
C THR A 214 17.80 29.30 -4.36
N VAL A 215 18.17 28.21 -5.04
CA VAL A 215 17.71 26.85 -4.71
C VAL A 215 17.90 26.53 -3.22
N ASP A 216 19.07 26.87 -2.67
CA ASP A 216 19.39 26.56 -1.27
C ASP A 216 18.59 27.42 -0.28
N GLU A 217 18.29 28.67 -0.61
CA GLU A 217 17.41 29.53 0.20
C GLU A 217 15.97 29.00 0.21
N VAL A 218 15.45 28.55 -0.93
CA VAL A 218 14.11 27.95 -1.01
C VAL A 218 14.04 26.65 -0.22
N LEU A 219 15.04 25.78 -0.35
CA LEU A 219 15.11 24.52 0.40
C LEU A 219 15.19 24.78 1.91
N ALA A 220 16.05 25.70 2.34
CA ALA A 220 16.18 26.07 3.76
C ALA A 220 14.85 26.60 4.31
N ALA A 221 14.18 27.48 3.56
CA ALA A 221 12.86 27.99 3.94
C ALA A 221 11.82 26.86 4.06
N MET A 222 11.80 25.90 3.12
CA MET A 222 10.88 24.76 3.18
C MET A 222 11.13 23.87 4.42
N GLN A 223 12.39 23.57 4.75
CA GLN A 223 12.72 22.77 5.93
C GLN A 223 12.41 23.47 7.25
N GLU A 224 12.58 24.79 7.30
CA GLU A 224 12.26 25.58 8.48
C GLU A 224 10.75 25.69 8.71
N GLN A 225 10.00 25.93 7.64
CA GLN A 225 8.56 26.18 7.72
C GLN A 225 7.73 24.90 7.88
N ILE A 226 8.17 23.76 7.34
CA ILE A 226 7.42 22.51 7.36
C ILE A 226 7.96 21.59 8.49
N PRO A 227 7.24 21.41 9.61
CA PRO A 227 7.73 20.66 10.77
C PRO A 227 8.12 19.22 10.47
N LEU A 228 7.44 18.59 9.50
CA LEU A 228 7.74 17.23 9.05
C LEU A 228 9.18 17.08 8.54
N PHE A 229 9.76 18.13 7.96
CA PHE A 229 11.07 18.11 7.31
C PHE A 229 12.19 18.68 8.18
N LYS A 230 11.87 19.19 9.38
CA LYS A 230 12.80 19.89 10.26
C LYS A 230 14.00 19.04 10.71
N GLU A 231 13.76 17.75 10.96
CA GLU A 231 14.82 16.80 11.36
C GLU A 231 15.35 15.96 10.19
N VAL A 232 14.89 16.22 8.98
CA VAL A 232 15.42 15.59 7.78
C VAL A 232 16.73 16.28 7.43
N ASN A 233 17.79 15.51 7.22
CA ASN A 233 19.08 16.09 6.80
C ASN A 233 18.94 16.73 5.40
N ALA A 234 19.76 17.74 5.12
CA ALA A 234 19.66 18.52 3.87
C ALA A 234 19.77 17.64 2.60
N LEU A 235 20.60 16.60 2.60
CA LEU A 235 20.80 15.74 1.42
C LEU A 235 19.59 14.86 1.14
N MET A 236 19.00 14.26 2.17
CA MET A 236 17.76 13.49 2.05
C MET A 236 16.59 14.40 1.69
N PHE A 237 16.57 15.63 2.21
CA PHE A 237 15.54 16.59 1.86
C PHE A 237 15.58 16.97 0.38
N ARG A 238 16.77 17.21 -0.20
CA ARG A 238 16.94 17.40 -1.65
C ARG A 238 16.38 16.24 -2.46
N GLU A 239 16.63 15.00 -2.03
CA GLU A 239 16.08 13.81 -2.69
C GLU A 239 14.54 13.80 -2.67
N ILE A 240 13.92 14.10 -1.52
CA ILE A 240 12.46 14.17 -1.40
C ILE A 240 11.89 15.21 -2.35
N ILE A 241 12.52 16.39 -2.46
CA ILE A 241 12.05 17.47 -3.35
C ILE A 241 12.28 17.11 -4.84
N LEU A 242 13.34 16.38 -5.17
CA LEU A 242 13.57 15.88 -6.52
C LEU A 242 12.43 14.94 -6.98
N ASP A 243 11.91 14.11 -6.07
CA ASP A 243 10.78 13.23 -6.33
C ASP A 243 9.41 13.94 -6.22
N SER A 244 9.37 15.11 -5.58
CA SER A 244 8.13 15.87 -5.34
C SER A 244 7.81 16.87 -6.48
N VAL A 245 6.57 17.33 -6.54
CA VAL A 245 6.13 18.40 -7.45
C VAL A 245 5.78 19.63 -6.65
N VAL A 246 6.25 20.80 -7.07
CA VAL A 246 5.91 22.09 -6.45
C VAL A 246 4.78 22.72 -7.26
N HIS A 247 3.72 23.13 -6.58
CA HIS A 247 2.53 23.75 -7.18
C HIS A 247 2.33 25.15 -6.62
N ALA A 248 1.97 26.11 -7.47
CA ALA A 248 1.46 27.43 -7.08
C ALA A 248 0.06 27.66 -7.69
N PRO A 249 -0.98 26.95 -7.20
CA PRO A 249 -2.32 27.02 -7.77
C PRO A 249 -2.98 28.39 -7.56
N GLN A 250 -3.86 28.79 -8.48
CA GLN A 250 -4.67 30.00 -8.32
C GLN A 250 -5.69 29.81 -7.19
N PRO A 251 -6.03 30.88 -6.43
CA PRO A 251 -7.04 30.81 -5.37
C PRO A 251 -8.38 30.26 -5.87
N GLY A 252 -8.96 29.33 -5.13
CA GLY A 252 -10.20 28.62 -5.47
C GLY A 252 -10.01 27.38 -6.34
N SER A 253 -8.79 27.09 -6.83
CA SER A 253 -8.52 25.85 -7.56
C SER A 253 -8.72 24.62 -6.68
N VAL A 254 -9.38 23.59 -7.21
CA VAL A 254 -9.52 22.30 -6.52
C VAL A 254 -8.19 21.56 -6.59
N ILE A 255 -7.58 21.27 -5.44
CA ILE A 255 -6.37 20.43 -5.36
C ILE A 255 -6.77 18.96 -5.49
N PHE A 256 -7.78 18.56 -4.71
CA PHE A 256 -8.51 17.31 -4.88
C PHE A 256 -9.91 17.44 -4.28
N ALA A 257 -10.84 16.64 -4.77
CA ALA A 257 -12.20 16.54 -4.25
C ALA A 257 -12.33 15.40 -3.23
N LYS A 258 -13.33 15.52 -2.35
CA LYS A 258 -13.76 14.42 -1.49
C LYS A 258 -14.07 13.19 -2.34
N ASN A 259 -13.66 12.03 -1.84
CA ASN A 259 -13.73 10.71 -2.47
C ASN A 259 -12.76 10.47 -3.64
N ASP A 260 -11.87 11.42 -3.97
CA ASP A 260 -10.83 11.18 -4.96
C ASP A 260 -9.91 10.04 -4.54
N TYR A 261 -9.47 9.28 -5.54
CA TYR A 261 -8.51 8.20 -5.39
C TYR A 261 -7.10 8.71 -5.68
N THR A 262 -6.50 9.41 -4.72
CA THR A 262 -5.09 9.80 -4.78
C THR A 262 -4.43 9.54 -3.42
N ASN A 263 -3.14 9.22 -3.44
CA ASN A 263 -2.37 8.89 -2.24
C ASN A 263 -1.14 9.81 -2.04
N SER A 264 -1.02 10.87 -2.84
CA SER A 264 -0.01 11.90 -2.64
C SER A 264 -0.23 12.64 -1.32
N PHE A 265 0.87 13.06 -0.72
CA PHE A 265 0.90 13.89 0.47
C PHE A 265 1.24 15.32 0.08
N TYR A 266 0.60 16.30 0.70
CA TYR A 266 0.84 17.71 0.39
C TYR A 266 1.30 18.47 1.62
N SER A 267 2.46 19.13 1.53
CA SER A 267 2.91 20.10 2.51
C SER A 267 2.59 21.52 2.02
N ILE A 268 2.05 22.36 2.89
CA ILE A 268 1.76 23.76 2.60
C ILE A 268 3.02 24.56 2.90
N PHE A 269 3.74 24.95 1.86
CA PHE A 269 4.94 25.76 2.01
C PHE A 269 4.56 27.23 2.28
N ALA A 270 3.67 27.80 1.48
CA ALA A 270 3.22 29.18 1.63
C ALA A 270 1.70 29.31 1.43
N GLY A 271 1.12 30.41 1.91
CA GLY A 271 -0.30 30.70 1.80
C GLY A 271 -1.17 29.79 2.66
N GLU A 272 -2.36 29.50 2.17
CA GLU A 272 -3.35 28.67 2.86
C GLU A 272 -4.16 27.80 1.91
N VAL A 273 -4.80 26.77 2.44
CA VAL A 273 -5.84 25.98 1.77
C VAL A 273 -7.13 26.00 2.58
N LYS A 274 -8.25 25.82 1.88
CA LYS A 274 -9.57 25.64 2.47
C LYS A 274 -9.95 24.16 2.43
N VAL A 275 -10.28 23.60 3.58
CA VAL A 275 -10.68 22.20 3.75
C VAL A 275 -12.18 22.14 3.96
N GLU A 276 -12.90 21.56 3.01
CA GLU A 276 -14.35 21.41 3.05
C GLU A 276 -14.74 20.01 3.53
N VAL A 277 -15.24 19.94 4.76
CA VAL A 277 -15.66 18.71 5.44
C VAL A 277 -17.20 18.72 5.59
N GLY A 278 -17.92 18.53 4.48
CA GLY A 278 -19.40 18.50 4.48
C GLY A 278 -20.05 19.87 4.32
N GLU A 279 -21.21 20.10 4.97
CA GLU A 279 -22.04 21.32 4.81
C GLU A 279 -21.64 22.48 5.75
N GLY A 280 -20.58 22.31 6.55
CA GLY A 280 -20.06 23.34 7.45
C GLY A 280 -19.14 24.37 6.77
N PRO A 281 -18.73 25.43 7.49
CA PRO A 281 -17.73 26.37 6.99
C PRO A 281 -16.39 25.65 6.74
N PRO A 282 -15.61 26.07 5.72
CA PRO A 282 -14.33 25.46 5.44
C PRO A 282 -13.31 25.74 6.55
N ILE A 283 -12.51 24.73 6.89
CA ILE A 283 -11.38 24.87 7.82
C ILE A 283 -10.20 25.45 7.05
N ILE A 284 -9.59 26.51 7.57
CA ILE A 284 -8.41 27.14 6.95
C ILE A 284 -7.15 26.50 7.51
N SER A 285 -6.27 26.01 6.63
CA SER A 285 -4.97 25.45 7.00
C SER A 285 -3.88 26.23 6.28
N GLY A 286 -3.00 26.88 7.06
CA GLY A 286 -1.94 27.74 6.54
C GLY A 286 -0.59 27.04 6.40
N ALA A 287 0.39 27.80 5.90
CA ALA A 287 1.80 27.43 5.79
C ALA A 287 2.35 26.67 7.02
N GLY A 288 3.20 25.70 6.75
CA GLY A 288 3.77 24.77 7.73
C GLY A 288 2.87 23.60 8.11
N ASN A 289 1.58 23.63 7.76
CA ASN A 289 0.73 22.45 7.86
C ASN A 289 0.86 21.55 6.62
N PHE A 290 0.21 20.39 6.69
CA PHE A 290 0.14 19.43 5.59
C PHE A 290 -1.24 18.77 5.55
N PHE A 291 -1.57 18.11 4.45
CA PHE A 291 -2.80 17.36 4.28
C PHE A 291 -2.61 16.14 3.35
N GLY A 292 -3.58 15.23 3.40
CA GLY A 292 -3.59 14.00 2.62
C GLY A 292 -2.98 12.79 3.32
N GLU A 293 -2.51 12.97 4.56
CA GLU A 293 -1.98 11.92 5.45
C GLU A 293 -3.00 10.81 5.73
N LEU A 294 -4.29 11.17 5.84
CA LEU A 294 -5.34 10.19 6.11
C LEU A 294 -5.37 9.14 5.00
N SER A 295 -5.42 9.57 3.74
CA SER A 295 -5.41 8.68 2.58
C SER A 295 -4.07 7.96 2.41
N LEU A 296 -2.95 8.65 2.63
CA LEU A 296 -1.61 8.05 2.56
C LEU A 296 -1.46 6.85 3.52
N LEU A 297 -1.92 7.01 4.77
CA LEU A 297 -1.74 6.03 5.84
C LEU A 297 -2.84 4.97 5.90
N SER A 298 -4.09 5.33 5.58
CA SER A 298 -5.22 4.40 5.62
C SER A 298 -5.48 3.68 4.29
N GLY A 299 -4.89 4.16 3.19
CA GLY A 299 -5.19 3.69 1.84
C GLY A 299 -6.56 4.15 1.30
N ARG A 300 -7.33 4.92 2.08
CA ARG A 300 -8.68 5.34 1.72
C ARG A 300 -8.72 6.58 0.84
N ARG A 301 -9.86 6.78 0.19
CA ARG A 301 -10.17 7.98 -0.59
C ARG A 301 -10.06 9.27 0.23
N ARG A 302 -9.97 10.41 -0.45
CA ARG A 302 -9.90 11.73 0.20
C ARG A 302 -11.15 11.97 1.06
N SER A 303 -10.96 12.30 2.33
CA SER A 303 -12.06 12.52 3.29
C SER A 303 -12.75 13.89 3.13
N ALA A 304 -12.10 14.84 2.46
CA ALA A 304 -12.52 16.21 2.30
C ALA A 304 -12.13 16.75 0.92
N THR A 305 -12.78 17.84 0.49
CA THR A 305 -12.34 18.61 -0.69
C THR A 305 -11.34 19.67 -0.23
N ILE A 306 -10.27 19.88 -0.99
CA ILE A 306 -9.26 20.90 -0.71
C ILE A 306 -9.24 21.92 -1.84
N LEU A 307 -9.39 23.19 -1.48
CA LEU A 307 -9.31 24.32 -2.39
C LEU A 307 -8.07 25.16 -2.05
N ALA A 308 -7.35 25.63 -3.07
CA ALA A 308 -6.29 26.60 -2.91
C ALA A 308 -6.83 27.90 -2.30
N GLY A 309 -6.14 28.45 -1.30
CA GLY A 309 -6.36 29.79 -0.78
C GLY A 309 -5.51 30.83 -1.49
N GLN A 310 -5.29 31.97 -0.83
CA GLN A 310 -4.40 33.02 -1.35
C GLN A 310 -2.93 32.61 -1.20
N ASP A 311 -2.12 32.97 -2.21
CA ASP A 311 -0.66 32.75 -2.26
C ASP A 311 -0.23 31.32 -1.91
N CYS A 312 -1.07 30.35 -2.29
CA CYS A 312 -0.91 28.96 -1.92
C CYS A 312 0.25 28.33 -2.69
N VAL A 313 1.23 27.79 -1.98
CA VAL A 313 2.30 26.98 -2.54
C VAL A 313 2.33 25.62 -1.85
N LEU A 314 2.25 24.56 -2.65
CA LEU A 314 2.17 23.19 -2.18
C LEU A 314 3.35 22.38 -2.67
N VAL A 315 3.87 21.50 -1.81
CA VAL A 315 4.82 20.45 -2.18
C VAL A 315 4.06 19.13 -2.16
N GLU A 316 3.79 18.57 -3.35
CA GLU A 316 3.19 17.25 -3.52
C GLU A 316 4.28 16.17 -3.52
N THR A 317 4.23 15.30 -2.52
CA THR A 317 5.16 14.16 -2.38
C THR A 317 4.43 12.84 -2.64
N PRO A 318 4.91 11.99 -3.57
CA PRO A 318 4.31 10.68 -3.85
C PRO A 318 4.33 9.72 -2.65
N ARG A 319 3.37 8.78 -2.58
CA ARG A 319 3.27 7.77 -1.51
C ARG A 319 4.56 6.99 -1.28
N LYS A 320 5.25 6.59 -2.36
CA LYS A 320 6.52 5.85 -2.30
C LYS A 320 7.62 6.63 -1.59
N THR A 321 7.81 7.89 -1.95
CA THR A 321 8.80 8.80 -1.34
C THR A 321 8.45 9.06 0.12
N MET A 322 7.17 9.25 0.44
CA MET A 322 6.71 9.37 1.83
C MET A 322 6.96 8.11 2.64
N ASN A 323 6.62 6.92 2.12
CA ASN A 323 6.88 5.64 2.80
C ASN A 323 8.38 5.45 3.09
N LYS A 324 9.25 5.82 2.13
CA LYS A 324 10.70 5.83 2.34
C LYS A 324 11.10 6.75 3.49
N LEU A 325 10.61 7.99 3.49
CA LEU A 325 10.84 8.96 4.57
C LEU A 325 10.41 8.40 5.94
N LEU A 326 9.17 7.92 6.05
CA LEU A 326 8.61 7.40 7.31
C LEU A 326 9.34 6.14 7.80
N SER A 327 9.92 5.35 6.89
CA SER A 327 10.73 4.18 7.24
C SER A 327 12.15 4.53 7.71
N SER A 328 12.67 5.69 7.31
CA SER A 328 14.04 6.11 7.57
C SER A 328 14.18 7.20 8.63
N VAL A 329 13.13 7.99 8.88
CA VAL A 329 13.14 9.11 9.81
C VAL A 329 12.03 8.94 10.85
N ALA A 330 12.39 8.46 12.04
CA ALA A 330 11.45 8.15 13.10
C ALA A 330 10.65 9.37 13.59
N SER A 331 11.26 10.55 13.61
CA SER A 331 10.59 11.80 14.00
C SER A 331 9.54 12.24 12.99
N ALA A 332 9.82 12.15 11.69
CA ALA A 332 8.84 12.40 10.64
C ALA A 332 7.64 11.43 10.76
N LYS A 333 7.91 10.15 11.04
CA LYS A 333 6.85 9.17 11.32
C LYS A 333 5.99 9.57 12.52
N LYS A 334 6.62 9.98 13.62
CA LYS A 334 5.92 10.42 14.83
C LYS A 334 5.02 11.63 14.56
N VAL A 335 5.53 12.66 13.87
CA VAL A 335 4.75 13.85 13.50
C VAL A 335 3.52 13.49 12.67
N LEU A 336 3.69 12.59 11.69
CA LEU A 336 2.60 12.15 10.83
C LEU A 336 1.56 11.30 11.59
N ASP A 337 2.02 10.38 12.44
CA ASP A 337 1.15 9.53 13.27
C ASP A 337 0.32 10.38 14.24
N GLU A 338 0.93 11.34 14.93
CA GLU A 338 0.24 12.26 15.84
C GLU A 338 -0.82 13.10 15.10
N ALA A 339 -0.48 13.66 13.94
CA ALA A 339 -1.42 14.44 13.13
C ALA A 339 -2.60 13.57 12.65
N PHE A 340 -2.34 12.33 12.22
CA PHE A 340 -3.38 11.38 11.82
C PHE A 340 -4.36 11.11 12.98
N ILE A 341 -3.83 10.84 14.18
CA ILE A 341 -4.64 10.57 15.38
C ILE A 341 -5.50 11.78 15.73
N LEU A 342 -4.87 12.95 15.85
CA LEU A 342 -5.54 14.21 16.21
C LEU A 342 -6.72 14.52 15.28
N ARG A 343 -6.48 14.48 13.96
CA ARG A 343 -7.49 14.80 12.95
C ARG A 343 -8.57 13.74 12.87
N THR A 344 -8.22 12.46 13.07
CA THR A 344 -9.22 11.39 13.14
C THR A 344 -10.13 11.55 14.36
N ILE A 345 -9.58 11.88 15.53
CA ILE A 345 -10.37 12.11 16.75
C ILE A 345 -11.27 13.33 16.57
N GLN A 346 -10.72 14.45 16.09
CA GLN A 346 -11.48 15.67 15.82
C GLN A 346 -12.64 15.39 14.86
N ALA A 347 -12.36 14.79 13.71
CA ALA A 347 -13.38 14.55 12.67
C ALA A 347 -14.50 13.61 13.12
N ARG A 348 -14.26 12.71 14.08
CA ARG A 348 -15.23 11.66 14.47
C ARG A 348 -15.93 11.89 15.79
N PHE A 349 -15.25 12.53 16.75
CA PHE A 349 -15.77 12.68 18.11
C PHE A 349 -15.94 14.14 18.50
N ALA A 350 -15.09 15.03 18.01
CA ALA A 350 -14.99 16.38 18.53
C ALA A 350 -14.77 17.42 17.42
N PRO A 351 -15.69 17.56 16.45
CA PRO A 351 -15.49 18.40 15.26
C PRO A 351 -15.33 19.89 15.59
N GLU A 352 -16.00 20.36 16.66
CA GLU A 352 -15.94 21.74 17.13
C GLU A 352 -14.77 22.02 18.10
N THR A 353 -14.01 20.99 18.46
CA THR A 353 -12.91 21.09 19.42
C THR A 353 -11.59 21.39 18.70
N THR A 354 -10.73 22.22 19.29
CA THR A 354 -9.43 22.54 18.70
C THR A 354 -8.47 21.35 18.78
N LEU A 355 -7.54 21.25 17.83
CA LEU A 355 -6.52 20.20 17.85
C LEU A 355 -5.64 20.26 19.11
N SER A 356 -5.39 21.46 19.64
CA SER A 356 -4.60 21.65 20.86
C SER A 356 -5.28 21.05 22.10
N ASP A 357 -6.60 21.15 22.20
CA ASP A 357 -7.35 20.56 23.32
C ASP A 357 -7.40 19.02 23.23
N LEU A 358 -7.27 18.47 22.02
CA LEU A 358 -7.22 17.01 21.78
C LEU A 358 -5.82 16.41 21.94
N GLN A 359 -4.78 17.24 22.01
CA GLN A 359 -3.39 16.79 22.10
C GLN A 359 -3.08 15.88 23.30
N PRO A 360 -3.59 16.13 24.52
CA PRO A 360 -3.37 15.24 25.66
C PRO A 360 -3.92 13.82 25.40
N ILE A 361 -5.08 13.73 24.75
CA ILE A 361 -5.73 12.47 24.39
C ILE A 361 -4.97 11.78 23.26
N ALA A 362 -4.60 12.51 22.21
CA ALA A 362 -3.82 11.96 21.10
C ALA A 362 -2.42 11.45 21.52
N SER A 363 -1.88 11.97 22.62
CA SER A 363 -0.58 11.55 23.15
C SER A 363 -0.66 10.27 24.01
N SER A 364 -1.85 9.90 24.49
CA SER A 364 -2.07 8.72 25.35
C SER A 364 -2.57 7.48 24.60
N VAL A 365 -3.03 7.64 23.35
CA VAL A 365 -3.53 6.50 22.56
C VAL A 365 -2.42 5.50 22.20
N VAL A 366 -2.81 4.24 22.08
CA VAL A 366 -1.88 3.16 21.76
C VAL A 366 -2.19 2.60 20.37
N MET A 367 -1.17 2.54 19.52
CA MET A 367 -1.25 1.82 18.25
C MET A 367 -1.18 0.31 18.49
N LYS A 368 -2.14 -0.44 17.96
CA LYS A 368 -2.17 -1.92 18.00
C LYS A 368 -2.20 -2.48 16.59
N GLU A 369 -1.43 -3.53 16.33
CA GLU A 369 -1.37 -4.26 15.06
C GLU A 369 -1.93 -5.66 15.23
N PHE A 370 -2.68 -6.13 14.24
CA PHE A 370 -3.35 -7.42 14.23
C PHE A 370 -3.12 -8.11 12.88
N GLN A 371 -2.81 -9.41 12.90
CA GLN A 371 -2.78 -10.24 11.70
C GLN A 371 -4.20 -10.62 11.26
N ALA A 372 -4.36 -11.09 10.01
CA ALA A 372 -5.65 -11.60 9.54
C ALA A 372 -6.11 -12.77 10.44
N GLY A 373 -7.38 -12.77 10.84
CA GLY A 373 -7.97 -13.75 11.74
C GLY A 373 -7.75 -13.49 13.23
N GLU A 374 -6.87 -12.55 13.61
CA GLU A 374 -6.60 -12.24 15.01
C GLU A 374 -7.79 -11.52 15.67
N ILE A 375 -8.08 -11.87 16.92
CA ILE A 375 -9.21 -11.29 17.68
C ILE A 375 -8.75 -10.02 18.39
N ILE A 376 -9.50 -8.93 18.20
CA ILE A 376 -9.27 -7.66 18.89
C ILE A 376 -9.86 -7.71 20.30
N PHE A 377 -11.10 -8.22 20.44
CA PHE A 377 -11.75 -8.53 21.72
C PHE A 377 -12.90 -9.52 21.50
N ASN A 378 -13.27 -10.28 22.54
CA ASN A 378 -14.35 -11.26 22.48
C ASN A 378 -15.66 -10.69 23.01
N GLU A 379 -16.77 -11.27 22.57
CA GLU A 379 -18.07 -11.07 23.18
C GLU A 379 -18.04 -11.43 24.69
N GLY A 380 -18.59 -10.54 25.53
CA GLY A 380 -18.66 -10.73 26.99
C GLY A 380 -17.43 -10.28 27.77
N ASP A 381 -16.33 -9.93 27.09
CA ASP A 381 -15.17 -9.29 27.73
C ASP A 381 -15.55 -7.95 28.36
N GLU A 382 -14.79 -7.49 29.35
CA GLU A 382 -14.92 -6.12 29.85
C GLU A 382 -14.51 -5.12 28.74
N ALA A 383 -15.25 -4.02 28.63
CA ALA A 383 -14.97 -2.97 27.67
C ALA A 383 -14.00 -1.95 28.27
N ASP A 384 -12.76 -2.01 27.80
CA ASP A 384 -11.62 -1.22 28.28
C ASP A 384 -11.20 -0.11 27.31
N ALA A 385 -11.51 -0.27 26.01
CA ALA A 385 -11.12 0.67 24.97
C ALA A 385 -12.06 0.69 23.76
N LEU A 386 -12.09 1.82 23.08
CA LEU A 386 -12.58 1.99 21.72
C LEU A 386 -11.42 1.78 20.73
N HIS A 387 -11.66 1.08 19.63
CA HIS A 387 -10.67 0.89 18.58
C HIS A 387 -11.08 1.62 17.32
N LEU A 388 -10.30 2.64 16.93
CA LEU A 388 -10.38 3.30 15.62
C LEU A 388 -9.51 2.53 14.64
N ILE A 389 -10.08 2.09 13.53
CA ILE A 389 -9.35 1.32 12.51
C ILE A 389 -8.53 2.30 11.68
N ARG A 390 -7.21 2.23 11.74
CA ARG A 390 -6.30 3.09 10.97
C ARG A 390 -6.11 2.58 9.56
N SER A 391 -5.84 1.29 9.42
CA SER A 391 -5.65 0.58 8.15
C SER A 391 -6.17 -0.85 8.29
N GLY A 392 -6.54 -1.48 7.18
CA GLY A 392 -7.16 -2.80 7.17
C GLY A 392 -8.64 -2.77 7.56
N SER A 393 -9.12 -3.86 8.13
CA SER A 393 -10.55 -4.05 8.42
C SER A 393 -10.87 -5.21 9.34
N VAL A 394 -12.08 -5.18 9.92
CA VAL A 394 -12.54 -6.15 10.91
C VAL A 394 -13.96 -6.62 10.62
N SER A 395 -14.27 -7.83 11.06
CA SER A 395 -15.64 -8.36 11.13
C SER A 395 -16.15 -8.34 12.57
N VAL A 396 -17.42 -8.00 12.73
CA VAL A 396 -18.15 -8.04 14.00
C VAL A 396 -18.95 -9.33 14.02
N LEU A 397 -18.66 -10.22 14.96
CA LEU A 397 -19.16 -11.58 15.04
C LEU A 397 -20.06 -11.73 16.27
N LYS A 398 -21.21 -12.37 16.11
CA LYS A 398 -22.13 -12.66 17.21
C LYS A 398 -22.25 -14.16 17.43
N LYS A 399 -22.20 -14.59 18.69
CA LYS A 399 -22.34 -16.01 19.02
C LYS A 399 -23.80 -16.43 19.06
N TYR A 400 -24.13 -17.46 18.28
CA TYR A 400 -25.42 -18.14 18.28
C TYR A 400 -25.20 -19.62 18.58
N GLY A 401 -25.41 -20.01 19.84
CA GLY A 401 -25.12 -21.37 20.30
C GLY A 401 -23.62 -21.68 20.20
N SER A 402 -23.26 -22.62 19.32
CA SER A 402 -21.87 -23.02 19.07
C SER A 402 -21.22 -22.35 17.86
N ARG A 403 -21.98 -21.58 17.06
CA ARG A 403 -21.48 -20.88 15.87
C ARG A 403 -21.29 -19.39 16.13
N GLU A 404 -20.36 -18.79 15.41
CA GLU A 404 -20.18 -17.34 15.34
C GLU A 404 -20.57 -16.89 13.94
N LEU A 405 -21.48 -15.92 13.84
CA LEU A 405 -21.93 -15.39 12.55
C LEU A 405 -21.50 -13.92 12.42
N PRO A 406 -20.98 -13.49 11.25
CA PRO A 406 -20.68 -12.09 11.01
C PRO A 406 -21.98 -11.29 10.90
N MET A 407 -22.03 -10.20 11.65
CA MET A 407 -23.16 -9.27 11.71
C MET A 407 -22.88 -8.00 10.92
N ALA A 408 -21.63 -7.57 10.91
CA ALA A 408 -21.19 -6.35 10.26
C ALA A 408 -19.71 -6.44 9.89
N TYR A 409 -19.33 -5.57 8.96
CA TYR A 409 -17.97 -5.36 8.51
C TYR A 409 -17.59 -3.90 8.74
N VAL A 410 -16.38 -3.66 9.25
CA VAL A 410 -15.92 -2.31 9.61
C VAL A 410 -14.51 -2.10 9.04
N SER A 411 -14.38 -1.10 8.16
CA SER A 411 -13.14 -0.76 7.46
C SER A 411 -12.42 0.44 8.08
N ALA A 412 -11.16 0.66 7.68
CA ALA A 412 -10.34 1.80 8.07
C ALA A 412 -11.09 3.14 8.09
N GLY A 413 -10.72 4.05 8.99
CA GLY A 413 -11.43 5.29 9.27
C GLY A 413 -12.67 5.12 10.16
N ASN A 414 -13.21 3.92 10.35
CA ASN A 414 -14.33 3.67 11.28
C ASN A 414 -13.85 3.12 12.63
N TYR A 415 -14.78 2.86 13.55
CA TYR A 415 -14.46 2.37 14.89
C TYR A 415 -15.40 1.26 15.37
N VAL A 416 -14.91 0.53 16.37
CA VAL A 416 -15.60 -0.55 17.08
C VAL A 416 -15.34 -0.47 18.58
N GLY A 417 -16.28 -0.99 19.37
CA GLY A 417 -16.16 -1.11 20.82
C GLY A 417 -16.93 -0.06 21.63
N GLU A 418 -17.56 0.90 20.96
CA GLU A 418 -18.31 1.99 21.59
C GLU A 418 -19.50 1.51 22.42
N MET A 419 -20.17 0.43 21.96
CA MET A 419 -21.32 -0.15 22.65
C MET A 419 -20.96 -0.60 24.07
N GLY A 420 -19.77 -1.20 24.23
CA GLY A 420 -19.30 -1.65 25.53
C GLY A 420 -19.05 -0.48 26.47
N LEU A 421 -18.43 0.58 25.98
CA LEU A 421 -18.12 1.76 26.80
C LEU A 421 -19.38 2.57 27.19
N LEU A 422 -20.41 2.60 26.34
CA LEU A 422 -21.65 3.35 26.60
C LEU A 422 -22.74 2.52 27.31
N GLY A 423 -22.71 1.19 27.18
CA GLY A 423 -23.85 0.30 27.46
C GLY A 423 -23.65 -0.70 28.59
N GLY A 424 -22.73 -0.47 29.53
CA GLY A 424 -22.54 -1.32 30.71
C GLY A 424 -21.23 -2.11 30.76
N TYR A 425 -20.18 -1.61 30.10
CA TYR A 425 -18.81 -2.12 30.14
C TYR A 425 -18.62 -3.59 29.73
N LYS A 426 -19.55 -4.16 28.96
CA LYS A 426 -19.40 -5.50 28.36
C LYS A 426 -19.40 -5.44 26.85
N ARG A 427 -18.48 -6.18 26.22
CA ARG A 427 -18.43 -6.32 24.76
C ARG A 427 -19.68 -7.05 24.25
N SER A 428 -20.41 -6.42 23.34
CA SER A 428 -21.65 -6.94 22.77
C SER A 428 -21.44 -8.00 21.68
N ALA A 429 -20.24 -8.09 21.13
CA ALA A 429 -19.85 -8.97 20.03
C ALA A 429 -18.34 -9.21 20.04
N THR A 430 -17.89 -10.27 19.39
CA THR A 430 -16.47 -10.52 19.10
C THR A 430 -16.06 -9.68 17.89
N VAL A 431 -14.86 -9.09 17.91
CA VAL A 431 -14.30 -8.39 16.75
C VAL A 431 -13.01 -9.07 16.31
N ARG A 432 -12.91 -9.38 15.02
CA ARG A 432 -11.78 -10.10 14.42
C ARG A 432 -11.25 -9.34 13.22
N ALA A 433 -9.92 -9.25 13.09
CA ALA A 433 -9.27 -8.70 11.92
C ALA A 433 -9.57 -9.56 10.68
N THR A 434 -10.12 -8.96 9.62
CA THR A 434 -10.40 -9.64 8.34
C THR A 434 -9.15 -9.72 7.47
N VAL A 435 -8.34 -8.66 7.52
CA VAL A 435 -7.01 -8.55 6.89
C VAL A 435 -6.02 -8.02 7.93
N LYS A 436 -4.74 -7.91 7.58
CA LYS A 436 -3.75 -7.21 8.42
C LYS A 436 -4.28 -5.81 8.78
N THR A 437 -4.46 -5.56 10.07
CA THR A 437 -5.22 -4.39 10.56
C THR A 437 -4.44 -3.66 11.62
N GLN A 438 -4.44 -2.33 11.53
CA GLN A 438 -3.87 -1.47 12.55
C GLN A 438 -4.97 -0.63 13.17
N THR A 439 -4.99 -0.51 14.50
CA THR A 439 -5.98 0.30 15.23
C THR A 439 -5.30 1.31 16.15
N ILE A 440 -5.97 2.45 16.34
CA ILE A 440 -5.71 3.39 17.43
C ILE A 440 -6.65 3.01 18.57
N SER A 441 -6.08 2.54 19.68
CA SER A 441 -6.79 2.15 20.88
C SER A 441 -6.94 3.36 21.80
N LEU A 442 -8.17 3.81 21.99
CA LEU A 442 -8.56 4.88 22.91
C LEU A 442 -9.19 4.23 24.15
N ASP A 443 -8.55 4.33 25.31
CA ASP A 443 -9.09 3.73 26.53
C ASP A 443 -10.41 4.39 27.00
N ALA A 444 -11.07 3.74 27.95
CA ALA A 444 -12.34 4.20 28.51
C ALA A 444 -12.25 5.58 29.16
N GLU A 445 -11.12 5.91 29.81
CA GLU A 445 -10.92 7.20 30.48
C GLU A 445 -10.88 8.35 29.47
N ASN A 446 -10.03 8.21 28.45
CA ASN A 446 -9.92 9.19 27.38
C ASN A 446 -11.20 9.27 26.54
N PHE A 447 -11.90 8.16 26.33
CA PHE A 447 -13.20 8.17 25.67
C PHE A 447 -14.25 8.95 26.46
N ASN A 448 -14.31 8.77 27.78
CA ASN A 448 -15.21 9.56 28.63
C ASN A 448 -14.86 11.05 28.60
N HIS A 449 -13.57 11.38 28.59
CA HIS A 449 -13.14 12.77 28.44
C HIS A 449 -13.65 13.38 27.12
N LEU A 450 -13.59 12.65 26.00
CA LEU A 450 -14.18 13.12 24.74
C LEU A 450 -15.71 13.34 24.83
N LEU A 451 -16.44 12.47 25.54
CA LEU A 451 -17.88 12.62 25.77
C LEU A 451 -18.20 13.88 26.59
N GLU A 452 -17.35 14.22 27.55
CA GLU A 452 -17.51 15.43 28.38
C GLU A 452 -17.19 16.71 27.59
N MET A 453 -16.24 16.65 26.65
CA MET A 453 -15.85 17.80 25.82
C MET A 453 -16.90 18.14 24.75
N ASN A 454 -17.71 17.18 24.31
CA ASN A 454 -18.72 17.38 23.28
C ASN A 454 -20.10 16.90 23.76
N ALA A 455 -20.90 17.84 24.27
CA ALA A 455 -22.21 17.57 24.84
C ALA A 455 -23.22 16.92 23.88
N GLY A 456 -23.01 16.96 22.55
CA GLY A 456 -23.86 16.27 21.57
C GLY A 456 -23.30 14.91 21.10
N LEU A 457 -22.05 14.60 21.44
CA LEU A 457 -21.40 13.36 21.03
C LEU A 457 -22.11 12.15 21.66
N LYS A 458 -22.47 12.25 22.94
CA LYS A 458 -23.10 11.16 23.68
C LYS A 458 -24.43 10.75 23.04
N GLU A 459 -25.27 11.72 22.67
CA GLU A 459 -26.52 11.49 21.95
C GLU A 459 -26.26 10.89 20.56
N SER A 460 -25.33 11.45 19.78
CA SER A 460 -25.00 10.91 18.45
C SER A 460 -24.51 9.46 18.50
N LEU A 461 -23.70 9.12 19.51
CA LEU A 461 -23.20 7.77 19.69
C LEU A 461 -24.29 6.85 20.25
N ALA A 462 -25.19 7.35 21.10
CA ALA A 462 -26.35 6.60 21.54
C ALA A 462 -27.26 6.24 20.37
N ASP A 463 -27.43 7.12 19.39
CA ASP A 463 -28.17 6.82 18.15
C ASP A 463 -27.46 5.76 17.30
N VAL A 464 -26.13 5.82 17.17
CA VAL A 464 -25.33 4.77 16.52
C VAL A 464 -25.50 3.42 17.24
N VAL A 465 -25.40 3.40 18.58
CA VAL A 465 -25.59 2.20 19.40
C VAL A 465 -27.00 1.65 19.23
N LYS A 466 -28.02 2.51 19.19
CA LYS A 466 -29.41 2.12 18.96
C LYS A 466 -29.61 1.51 17.58
N GLY A 467 -29.04 2.12 16.54
CA GLY A 467 -29.04 1.57 15.18
C GLY A 467 -28.40 0.19 15.12
N ARG A 468 -27.20 0.03 15.69
CA ARG A 468 -26.50 -1.26 15.77
C ARG A 468 -27.27 -2.30 16.58
N LEU A 469 -27.95 -1.92 17.65
CA LEU A 469 -28.83 -2.83 18.41
C LEU A 469 -30.03 -3.28 17.58
N GLN A 470 -30.67 -2.38 16.84
CA GLN A 470 -31.78 -2.72 15.95
C GLN A 470 -31.33 -3.64 14.81
N GLU A 471 -30.19 -3.35 14.19
CA GLU A 471 -29.57 -4.22 13.19
C GLU A 471 -29.29 -5.60 13.78
N ASN A 472 -28.65 -5.66 14.95
CA ASN A 472 -28.36 -6.91 15.65
C ASN A 472 -29.64 -7.72 15.91
N LEU A 473 -30.71 -7.09 16.40
CA LEU A 473 -32.00 -7.75 16.64
C LEU A 473 -32.66 -8.22 15.33
N SER A 474 -32.59 -7.42 14.25
CA SER A 474 -33.15 -7.81 12.95
C SER A 474 -32.36 -8.96 12.29
N ASN A 475 -31.06 -9.04 12.57
CA ASN A 475 -30.18 -10.09 12.10
C ASN A 475 -30.30 -11.39 12.93
N GLN A 476 -30.92 -11.36 14.12
CA GLN A 476 -31.22 -12.58 14.90
C GLN A 476 -32.21 -13.53 14.21
N SER A 477 -32.97 -13.05 13.22
CA SER A 477 -34.03 -13.82 12.55
C SER A 477 -33.61 -14.53 11.26
N SER A 478 -32.34 -14.46 10.83
CA SER A 478 -31.91 -15.04 9.56
C SER A 478 -30.46 -15.57 9.63
N GLU A 479 -30.30 -16.84 10.00
CA GLU A 479 -29.01 -17.55 9.88
C GLU A 479 -28.48 -17.46 8.43
N GLU A 480 -29.37 -17.57 7.45
CA GLU A 480 -29.06 -17.50 6.02
C GLU A 480 -28.42 -16.17 5.60
N ALA A 481 -28.87 -15.03 6.14
CA ALA A 481 -28.26 -13.73 5.86
C ALA A 481 -26.83 -13.61 6.44
N GLY A 482 -26.61 -14.17 7.64
CA GLY A 482 -25.29 -14.26 8.25
C GLY A 482 -24.35 -15.12 7.44
N ASP A 483 -24.82 -16.28 6.96
CA ASP A 483 -24.06 -17.19 6.11
C ASP A 483 -23.71 -16.56 4.75
N VAL A 484 -24.65 -15.83 4.13
CA VAL A 484 -24.37 -15.07 2.89
C VAL A 484 -23.33 -13.99 3.14
N LEU A 485 -23.44 -13.23 4.24
CA LEU A 485 -22.45 -12.21 4.57
C LEU A 485 -21.07 -12.82 4.86
N GLU A 486 -21.01 -13.94 5.56
CA GLU A 486 -19.77 -14.68 5.79
C GLU A 486 -19.12 -15.11 4.48
N PHE A 487 -19.92 -15.73 3.60
CA PHE A 487 -19.48 -16.11 2.26
C PHE A 487 -18.92 -14.90 1.49
N LEU A 488 -19.65 -13.79 1.46
CA LEU A 488 -19.24 -12.57 0.78
C LEU A 488 -17.92 -12.00 1.34
N LEU A 489 -17.74 -12.02 2.67
CA LEU A 489 -16.49 -11.59 3.32
C LEU A 489 -15.31 -12.52 2.98
N GLN A 490 -15.52 -13.84 2.95
CA GLN A 490 -14.52 -14.81 2.48
C GLN A 490 -14.17 -14.56 1.00
N GLN A 491 -15.14 -14.11 0.21
CA GLN A 491 -14.91 -13.64 -1.16
C GLN A 491 -14.43 -12.18 -1.21
N GLY A 492 -13.74 -11.70 -0.18
CA GLY A 492 -13.00 -10.44 -0.16
C GLY A 492 -13.81 -9.16 -0.42
N LEU A 493 -15.12 -9.19 -0.18
CA LEU A 493 -15.96 -7.99 -0.31
C LEU A 493 -15.60 -6.89 0.69
N GLY A 494 -14.93 -7.25 1.79
CA GLY A 494 -14.51 -6.26 2.78
C GLY A 494 -13.65 -5.15 2.17
N GLU A 495 -12.66 -5.53 1.38
CA GLU A 495 -11.76 -4.57 0.74
C GLU A 495 -12.20 -4.19 -0.68
N ALA A 496 -13.24 -4.80 -1.26
CA ALA A 496 -13.72 -4.48 -2.60
C ALA A 496 -14.30 -3.05 -2.65
N THR A 497 -14.08 -2.33 -3.75
CA THR A 497 -14.84 -1.08 -4.01
C THR A 497 -15.99 -1.33 -4.96
N ASP A 498 -15.83 -2.32 -5.84
CA ASP A 498 -16.83 -2.73 -6.81
C ASP A 498 -16.61 -4.20 -7.17
N VAL A 499 -17.59 -5.06 -6.89
CA VAL A 499 -17.54 -6.48 -7.24
C VAL A 499 -18.63 -6.82 -8.25
N LEU A 500 -18.32 -7.72 -9.17
CA LEU A 500 -19.35 -8.35 -10.01
C LEU A 500 -20.03 -9.46 -9.21
N LEU A 501 -21.35 -9.38 -9.06
CA LEU A 501 -22.20 -10.47 -8.56
C LEU A 501 -23.14 -10.95 -9.68
N ILE A 502 -23.45 -12.24 -9.66
CA ILE A 502 -24.45 -12.86 -10.53
C ILE A 502 -25.54 -13.47 -9.66
N ASP A 503 -26.78 -13.00 -9.84
CA ASP A 503 -27.96 -13.62 -9.27
C ASP A 503 -28.29 -14.91 -10.04
N LYS A 504 -28.13 -16.05 -9.36
CA LYS A 504 -28.33 -17.37 -9.95
C LYS A 504 -29.79 -17.68 -10.26
N ALA A 505 -30.75 -17.05 -9.57
CA ALA A 505 -32.17 -17.21 -9.85
C ALA A 505 -32.56 -16.57 -11.20
N LEU A 506 -31.83 -15.52 -11.61
CA LEU A 506 -32.05 -14.81 -12.89
C LEU A 506 -31.10 -15.28 -14.00
N CYS A 507 -29.99 -15.93 -13.67
CA CYS A 507 -28.95 -16.28 -14.64
C CYS A 507 -29.33 -17.50 -15.49
N VAL A 508 -29.50 -17.28 -16.80
CA VAL A 508 -29.81 -18.34 -17.79
C VAL A 508 -28.57 -19.03 -18.37
N ASN A 509 -27.36 -18.77 -17.84
CA ASN A 509 -26.09 -19.33 -18.30
C ASN A 509 -25.83 -19.17 -19.83
N CYS A 510 -26.19 -18.01 -20.40
CA CYS A 510 -26.01 -17.73 -21.84
C CYS A 510 -24.58 -17.31 -22.24
N ASP A 511 -23.67 -17.09 -21.27
CA ASP A 511 -22.29 -16.62 -21.45
C ASP A 511 -22.12 -15.24 -22.12
N ASN A 512 -23.21 -14.50 -22.39
CA ASN A 512 -23.14 -13.16 -23.00
C ASN A 512 -22.24 -12.17 -22.25
N CYS A 513 -22.13 -12.28 -20.92
CA CYS A 513 -21.29 -11.39 -20.12
C CYS A 513 -19.78 -11.61 -20.38
N GLU A 514 -19.34 -12.85 -20.60
CA GLU A 514 -17.96 -13.16 -20.99
C GLU A 514 -17.70 -12.81 -22.46
N VAL A 515 -18.63 -13.17 -23.36
CA VAL A 515 -18.52 -12.89 -24.79
C VAL A 515 -18.37 -11.38 -25.02
N ALA A 516 -19.25 -10.57 -24.42
CA ALA A 516 -19.18 -9.12 -24.54
C ALA A 516 -17.90 -8.54 -23.90
N CYS A 517 -17.41 -9.14 -22.81
CA CYS A 517 -16.15 -8.73 -22.20
C CYS A 517 -14.96 -8.99 -23.16
N ALA A 518 -14.87 -10.19 -23.73
CA ALA A 518 -13.84 -10.54 -24.70
C ALA A 518 -13.90 -9.65 -25.94
N GLU A 519 -15.09 -9.44 -26.53
CA GLU A 519 -15.25 -8.59 -27.71
C GLU A 519 -14.86 -7.14 -27.46
N THR A 520 -15.10 -6.63 -26.25
CA THR A 520 -14.70 -5.28 -25.83
C THR A 520 -13.19 -5.16 -25.61
N HIS A 521 -12.52 -6.25 -25.25
CA HIS A 521 -11.11 -6.27 -24.86
C HIS A 521 -10.28 -7.20 -25.75
N ASP A 522 -10.37 -6.96 -27.06
CA ASP A 522 -9.53 -7.55 -28.11
C ASP A 522 -9.46 -9.10 -28.08
N GLY A 523 -10.57 -9.74 -27.74
CA GLY A 523 -10.73 -11.19 -27.67
C GLY A 523 -10.33 -11.83 -26.34
N THR A 524 -9.79 -11.06 -25.39
CA THR A 524 -9.42 -11.58 -24.06
C THR A 524 -10.47 -11.20 -23.02
N SER A 525 -11.30 -12.18 -22.62
CA SER A 525 -12.24 -11.96 -21.51
C SER A 525 -11.48 -11.68 -20.22
N ARG A 526 -11.89 -10.63 -19.51
CA ARG A 526 -11.36 -10.24 -18.19
C ARG A 526 -12.28 -10.68 -17.04
N LEU A 527 -13.13 -11.65 -17.35
CA LEU A 527 -14.17 -12.25 -16.52
C LEU A 527 -14.19 -13.76 -16.82
N ASN A 528 -14.26 -14.58 -15.78
CA ASN A 528 -14.69 -15.97 -15.91
C ASN A 528 -15.97 -16.15 -15.09
N ARG A 529 -17.11 -16.22 -15.79
CA ARG A 529 -18.45 -16.40 -15.25
C ARG A 529 -18.63 -17.77 -14.62
N GLN A 530 -17.96 -18.82 -15.13
CA GLN A 530 -18.06 -20.15 -14.52
C GLN A 530 -17.14 -20.32 -13.30
N GLY A 531 -16.08 -19.51 -13.22
CA GLY A 531 -15.16 -19.45 -12.08
C GLY A 531 -15.77 -18.77 -10.86
N GLY A 532 -15.04 -18.80 -9.75
CA GLY A 532 -15.43 -18.15 -8.50
C GLY A 532 -16.42 -18.97 -7.67
N ALA A 533 -16.74 -18.46 -6.48
CA ALA A 533 -17.52 -19.18 -5.49
C ALA A 533 -19.01 -18.88 -5.60
N ILE A 534 -19.84 -19.84 -5.18
CA ILE A 534 -21.30 -19.74 -5.19
C ILE A 534 -21.81 -20.15 -3.81
N PHE A 535 -22.70 -19.33 -3.25
CA PHE A 535 -23.44 -19.67 -2.04
C PHE A 535 -24.87 -19.16 -2.15
N ALA A 536 -25.84 -20.03 -1.83
CA ALA A 536 -27.25 -19.81 -2.13
C ALA A 536 -27.44 -19.37 -3.60
N GLU A 537 -28.19 -18.29 -3.84
CA GLU A 537 -28.42 -17.73 -5.18
C GLU A 537 -27.42 -16.61 -5.55
N VAL A 538 -26.31 -16.48 -4.81
CA VAL A 538 -25.30 -15.44 -5.04
C VAL A 538 -24.01 -16.07 -5.56
N HIS A 539 -23.60 -15.66 -6.76
CA HIS A 539 -22.35 -16.08 -7.38
C HIS A 539 -21.40 -14.90 -7.48
N VAL A 540 -20.21 -15.04 -6.89
CA VAL A 540 -19.08 -14.13 -7.07
C VAL A 540 -18.15 -14.70 -8.15
N PRO A 541 -18.33 -14.36 -9.45
CA PRO A 541 -17.47 -14.85 -10.52
C PRO A 541 -16.02 -14.34 -10.36
N THR A 542 -15.09 -15.01 -11.03
CA THR A 542 -13.69 -14.56 -11.10
C THR A 542 -13.62 -13.28 -11.93
N SER A 543 -13.58 -12.13 -11.25
CA SER A 543 -13.43 -10.80 -11.85
C SER A 543 -12.87 -9.81 -10.83
N CYS A 544 -12.18 -8.77 -11.30
CA CYS A 544 -11.52 -7.82 -10.41
C CYS A 544 -12.52 -7.07 -9.51
N ARG A 545 -12.14 -6.95 -8.23
CA ARG A 545 -12.92 -6.31 -7.16
C ARG A 545 -12.56 -4.84 -6.93
N HIS A 546 -11.60 -4.34 -7.70
CA HIS A 546 -11.07 -2.96 -7.61
C HIS A 546 -10.74 -2.53 -6.18
N CYS A 547 -10.15 -3.43 -5.38
CA CYS A 547 -10.00 -3.32 -3.93
C CYS A 547 -9.51 -1.95 -3.48
N GLU A 548 -10.12 -1.34 -2.46
CA GLU A 548 -9.85 0.01 -1.95
C GLU A 548 -8.34 0.24 -1.82
N ASP A 549 -7.62 -0.70 -1.21
CA ASP A 549 -6.16 -0.82 -1.28
C ASP A 549 -5.79 -1.98 -2.23
N PRO A 550 -5.41 -1.71 -3.50
CA PRO A 550 -5.19 -2.78 -4.47
C PRO A 550 -3.87 -3.48 -4.21
N HIS A 551 -3.93 -4.73 -3.73
CA HIS A 551 -2.74 -5.61 -3.60
C HIS A 551 -1.92 -5.71 -4.89
N CYS A 552 -2.61 -5.66 -6.04
CA CYS A 552 -2.00 -5.70 -7.36
C CYS A 552 -1.18 -4.45 -7.72
N MET A 553 -1.42 -3.31 -7.05
CA MET A 553 -0.71 -2.05 -7.31
C MET A 553 0.57 -1.94 -6.47
N THR A 554 0.60 -2.57 -5.29
CA THR A 554 1.69 -2.47 -4.30
C THR A 554 3.07 -2.77 -4.89
N ASP A 555 3.17 -3.79 -5.74
CA ASP A 555 4.43 -4.23 -6.35
C ASP A 555 4.38 -4.20 -7.88
N CYS A 556 3.88 -3.12 -8.50
CA CYS A 556 4.00 -2.94 -9.95
C CYS A 556 5.31 -2.19 -10.27
N PRO A 557 6.44 -2.86 -10.63
CA PRO A 557 7.71 -2.18 -10.87
C PRO A 557 7.66 -1.05 -11.90
N PRO A 558 7.00 -1.18 -13.07
CA PRO A 558 6.90 -0.06 -14.00
C PRO A 558 5.82 0.97 -13.60
N ASP A 559 5.14 0.79 -12.47
CA ASP A 559 3.94 1.54 -12.08
C ASP A 559 2.86 1.51 -13.17
N ALA A 560 2.68 0.33 -13.77
CA ALA A 560 1.70 0.10 -14.83
C ALA A 560 0.29 -0.11 -14.32
N ILE A 561 0.11 -0.51 -13.05
CA ILE A 561 -1.22 -0.61 -12.46
C ILE A 561 -1.56 0.71 -11.82
N GLN A 562 -2.57 1.36 -12.38
CA GLN A 562 -2.98 2.68 -11.99
C GLN A 562 -4.44 2.66 -11.56
N ARG A 563 -4.83 3.68 -10.81
CA ARG A 563 -6.20 3.87 -10.38
C ARG A 563 -6.74 5.13 -11.03
N ALA A 564 -7.84 4.99 -11.77
CA ALA A 564 -8.54 6.10 -12.38
C ALA A 564 -9.29 6.92 -11.30
N PRO A 565 -9.64 8.19 -11.57
CA PRO A 565 -10.41 9.01 -10.65
C PRO A 565 -11.76 8.41 -10.22
N GLY A 566 -12.37 7.57 -11.07
CA GLY A 566 -13.61 6.85 -10.76
C GLY A 566 -13.44 5.64 -9.83
N GLY A 567 -12.19 5.26 -9.51
CA GLY A 567 -11.86 4.12 -8.66
C GLY A 567 -11.51 2.84 -9.42
N GLU A 568 -11.55 2.87 -10.74
CA GLU A 568 -11.16 1.74 -11.57
C GLU A 568 -9.65 1.52 -11.44
N VAL A 569 -9.25 0.41 -10.83
CA VAL A 569 -7.87 -0.07 -10.91
C VAL A 569 -7.66 -0.76 -12.26
N PHE A 570 -6.78 -0.24 -13.11
CA PHE A 570 -6.54 -0.70 -14.48
C PHE A 570 -5.03 -0.93 -14.74
N ILE A 571 -4.71 -1.55 -15.86
CA ILE A 571 -3.34 -1.77 -16.33
C ILE A 571 -3.08 -0.83 -17.52
N GLY A 572 -2.02 -0.04 -17.44
CA GLY A 572 -1.53 0.84 -18.49
C GLY A 572 -0.56 0.14 -19.45
N ASP A 573 -0.21 0.85 -20.52
CA ASP A 573 0.56 0.33 -21.65
C ASP A 573 2.03 0.05 -21.32
N ASN A 574 2.53 0.58 -20.20
CA ASN A 574 3.87 0.34 -19.65
C ASN A 574 4.00 -1.01 -18.92
N CYS A 575 3.01 -1.90 -19.00
CA CYS A 575 3.10 -3.24 -18.43
C CYS A 575 4.22 -4.05 -19.10
N ILE A 576 5.22 -4.43 -18.31
CA ILE A 576 6.38 -5.22 -18.73
C ILE A 576 6.17 -6.73 -18.62
N GLY A 577 4.97 -7.18 -18.26
CA GLY A 577 4.67 -8.61 -18.21
C GLY A 577 5.25 -9.38 -17.01
N CYS A 578 5.72 -8.67 -15.98
CA CYS A 578 6.38 -9.25 -14.80
C CYS A 578 5.44 -9.83 -13.74
N GLY A 579 4.15 -10.08 -14.07
CA GLY A 579 3.13 -10.85 -13.33
C GLY A 579 2.91 -10.65 -11.81
N ASN A 580 3.61 -9.75 -11.12
CA ASN A 580 3.46 -9.52 -9.67
C ASN A 580 2.03 -9.34 -9.25
N CYS A 581 1.30 -8.60 -10.05
CA CYS A 581 -0.10 -8.33 -9.82
C CYS A 581 -0.97 -9.60 -9.85
N GLU A 582 -0.61 -10.61 -10.65
CA GLU A 582 -1.26 -11.93 -10.66
C GLU A 582 -1.00 -12.63 -9.33
N ARG A 583 0.25 -12.72 -8.88
CA ARG A 583 0.64 -13.38 -7.61
C ARG A 583 0.12 -12.66 -6.37
N ASN A 584 0.15 -11.33 -6.38
CA ASN A 584 -0.28 -10.50 -5.25
C ASN A 584 -1.80 -10.39 -5.16
N CYS A 585 -2.54 -10.75 -6.20
CA CYS A 585 -3.99 -10.70 -6.14
C CYS A 585 -4.50 -11.91 -5.33
N PRO A 586 -5.03 -11.74 -4.11
CA PRO A 586 -5.47 -12.87 -3.26
C PRO A 586 -6.71 -13.61 -3.81
N TYR A 587 -7.20 -13.18 -4.97
CA TYR A 587 -8.47 -13.59 -5.56
C TYR A 587 -8.33 -14.19 -6.96
N ASP A 588 -7.09 -14.29 -7.46
CA ASP A 588 -6.77 -14.91 -8.74
C ASP A 588 -7.56 -14.32 -9.93
N VAL A 589 -7.80 -13.00 -9.92
CA VAL A 589 -8.63 -12.30 -10.92
C VAL A 589 -7.81 -11.58 -11.99
N ILE A 590 -6.48 -11.60 -11.86
CA ILE A 590 -5.54 -11.07 -12.84
C ILE A 590 -4.90 -12.26 -13.55
N GLN A 591 -4.75 -12.17 -14.86
CA GLN A 591 -4.17 -13.24 -15.68
C GLN A 591 -3.15 -12.67 -16.66
N MET A 592 -2.12 -13.44 -16.98
CA MET A 592 -1.13 -13.06 -18.00
C MET A 592 -1.56 -13.51 -19.40
N ALA A 593 -1.82 -12.57 -20.32
CA ALA A 593 -2.24 -12.84 -21.68
C ALA A 593 -1.43 -12.06 -22.72
N TYR A 594 -1.35 -12.57 -23.96
CA TYR A 594 -0.72 -11.83 -25.04
C TYR A 594 -1.67 -10.73 -25.53
N PRO A 595 -1.21 -9.46 -25.63
CA PRO A 595 -2.02 -8.40 -26.21
C PRO A 595 -2.38 -8.76 -27.66
N SER A 596 -3.65 -8.67 -28.01
CA SER A 596 -4.11 -9.03 -29.35
C SER A 596 -3.73 -7.94 -30.37
N THR A 597 -3.22 -8.34 -31.53
CA THR A 597 -2.80 -7.44 -32.62
C THR A 597 -3.93 -7.13 -33.62
N THR A 598 -5.13 -7.68 -33.43
CA THR A 598 -6.22 -7.54 -34.40
C THR A 598 -7.15 -6.38 -34.05
N LYS A 599 -6.76 -5.16 -34.46
CA LYS A 599 -7.77 -4.14 -34.75
C LYS A 599 -8.63 -4.67 -35.90
N LYS A 600 -9.87 -5.09 -35.61
CA LYS A 600 -10.83 -5.50 -36.64
C LYS A 600 -11.01 -4.33 -37.61
N ASN A 601 -10.50 -4.48 -38.82
CA ASN A 601 -10.71 -3.51 -39.90
C ASN A 601 -12.16 -3.67 -40.38
N PHE A 602 -13.01 -2.68 -40.05
CA PHE A 602 -14.40 -2.61 -40.50
C PHE A 602 -14.55 -2.87 -42.02
N TRP A 603 -13.58 -2.41 -42.82
CA TRP A 603 -13.57 -2.63 -44.27
C TRP A 603 -13.30 -4.07 -44.70
N SER A 604 -12.57 -4.88 -43.93
CA SER A 604 -12.33 -6.29 -44.29
C SER A 604 -13.56 -7.16 -44.04
N ASP A 605 -14.32 -6.89 -42.98
CA ASP A 605 -15.58 -7.58 -42.71
C ASP A 605 -16.68 -7.19 -43.71
N LEU A 606 -16.72 -5.92 -44.15
CA LEU A 606 -17.68 -5.48 -45.15
C LEU A 606 -17.39 -6.04 -46.55
N LEU A 607 -16.12 -6.23 -46.92
CA LEU A 607 -15.71 -6.73 -48.24
C LEU A 607 -15.70 -8.26 -48.35
N PHE A 608 -15.50 -8.99 -47.25
CA PHE A 608 -15.35 -10.45 -47.27
C PHE A 608 -16.31 -11.22 -46.35
N GLY A 609 -17.12 -10.54 -45.51
CA GLY A 609 -18.02 -11.16 -44.53
C GLY A 609 -19.32 -11.76 -45.07
N GLY A 610 -19.40 -11.98 -46.39
CA GLY A 610 -20.64 -12.37 -47.07
C GLY A 610 -20.83 -13.86 -47.36
N LEU A 611 -19.83 -14.74 -47.22
CA LEU A 611 -19.98 -16.11 -47.77
C LEU A 611 -19.49 -17.30 -46.94
N PHE A 612 -18.74 -17.14 -45.84
CA PHE A 612 -18.26 -18.31 -45.07
C PHE A 612 -17.98 -17.99 -43.58
N THR A 613 -19.02 -17.80 -42.77
CA THR A 613 -18.91 -17.99 -41.30
C THR A 613 -20.16 -18.68 -40.76
N SER A 614 -20.35 -19.93 -41.19
CA SER A 614 -21.23 -20.87 -40.50
C SER A 614 -20.68 -21.15 -39.10
N GLY A 615 -21.56 -21.14 -38.10
CA GLY A 615 -21.24 -21.13 -36.69
C GLY A 615 -20.23 -22.18 -36.22
N ALA A 616 -19.35 -21.74 -35.33
CA ALA A 616 -18.59 -22.61 -34.45
C ALA A 616 -18.89 -22.20 -33.00
N ASN A 617 -19.85 -22.92 -32.41
CA ASN A 617 -19.96 -23.05 -30.95
C ASN A 617 -18.68 -23.74 -30.44
N SER A 618 -17.69 -22.97 -29.99
CA SER A 618 -16.59 -23.49 -29.17
C SER A 618 -16.87 -23.16 -27.70
N ARG A 619 -17.33 -24.19 -26.97
CA ARG A 619 -17.43 -24.21 -25.51
C ARG A 619 -16.07 -23.83 -24.87
N GLY A 620 -16.09 -22.81 -24.01
CA GLY A 620 -15.31 -22.78 -22.77
C GLY A 620 -13.78 -22.86 -22.84
N LYS A 621 -13.13 -22.39 -23.91
CA LYS A 621 -11.69 -22.08 -23.88
C LYS A 621 -11.43 -20.74 -24.53
N SER A 622 -10.92 -19.80 -23.73
CA SER A 622 -10.28 -18.57 -24.20
C SER A 622 -9.40 -18.91 -25.41
N LEU A 623 -9.74 -18.33 -26.57
CA LEU A 623 -8.90 -18.39 -27.75
C LEU A 623 -7.62 -17.61 -27.44
N ALA A 624 -6.62 -18.31 -26.93
CA ALA A 624 -5.29 -17.76 -26.70
C ALA A 624 -4.78 -17.17 -28.02
N ALA A 625 -4.57 -15.85 -28.04
CA ALA A 625 -3.94 -15.18 -29.15
C ALA A 625 -2.61 -15.88 -29.48
N THR A 626 -2.45 -16.28 -30.75
CA THR A 626 -1.24 -16.93 -31.25
C THR A 626 -0.04 -15.98 -31.12
N LYS A 627 0.99 -16.45 -30.39
CA LYS A 627 2.25 -15.76 -30.10
C LYS A 627 2.94 -15.23 -31.38
N ALA A 628 3.15 -13.92 -31.47
CA ALA A 628 4.15 -13.32 -32.37
C ALA A 628 5.57 -13.46 -31.75
N PRO A 629 6.64 -13.55 -32.56
CA PRO A 629 7.98 -13.93 -32.09
C PRO A 629 8.59 -13.02 -31.01
N ASP A 630 8.16 -11.76 -30.89
CA ASP A 630 8.71 -10.78 -29.93
C ASP A 630 7.69 -10.29 -28.87
N GLN A 631 6.54 -10.95 -28.75
CA GLN A 631 5.47 -10.50 -27.86
C GLN A 631 5.61 -11.11 -26.46
N ILE A 632 5.62 -10.25 -25.44
CA ILE A 632 5.54 -10.66 -24.03
C ILE A 632 4.07 -10.75 -23.59
N LYS A 633 3.78 -11.60 -22.60
CA LYS A 633 2.47 -11.57 -21.94
C LYS A 633 2.36 -10.28 -21.14
N GLN A 634 1.20 -9.66 -21.16
CA GLN A 634 0.86 -8.54 -20.29
C GLN A 634 -0.22 -8.98 -19.31
N ALA A 635 -0.24 -8.35 -18.15
CA ALA A 635 -1.29 -8.60 -17.18
C ALA A 635 -2.62 -8.09 -17.72
N VAL A 636 -3.68 -8.87 -17.51
CA VAL A 636 -5.04 -8.56 -17.92
C VAL A 636 -5.94 -8.71 -16.71
N LYS A 637 -6.73 -7.66 -16.45
CA LYS A 637 -7.71 -7.60 -15.38
C LYS A 637 -8.91 -6.77 -15.80
N CYS A 638 -10.06 -7.00 -15.20
CA CYS A 638 -11.19 -6.10 -15.42
C CYS A 638 -10.79 -4.67 -15.03
N ASP A 639 -11.14 -3.70 -15.88
CA ASP A 639 -10.95 -2.25 -15.73
C ASP A 639 -12.32 -1.53 -15.67
N MET A 640 -13.39 -2.28 -15.40
CA MET A 640 -14.79 -1.83 -15.46
C MET A 640 -15.22 -1.22 -16.80
N CYS A 641 -14.47 -1.49 -17.87
CA CYS A 641 -14.63 -0.80 -19.14
C CYS A 641 -14.63 0.74 -18.95
N LYS A 642 -13.72 1.26 -18.11
CA LYS A 642 -13.64 2.68 -17.70
C LYS A 642 -13.71 3.69 -18.86
N ASP A 643 -13.25 3.30 -20.04
CA ASP A 643 -13.20 4.16 -21.22
C ASP A 643 -14.50 4.12 -22.05
N LEU A 644 -15.50 3.32 -21.65
CA LEU A 644 -16.80 3.23 -22.30
C LEU A 644 -17.87 4.00 -21.50
N ALA A 645 -18.50 4.99 -22.14
CA ALA A 645 -19.57 5.78 -21.52
C ALA A 645 -20.77 4.93 -21.03
N GLY A 646 -20.97 3.72 -21.56
CA GLY A 646 -22.01 2.80 -21.10
C GLY A 646 -21.66 1.96 -19.86
N GLY A 647 -20.44 2.06 -19.32
CA GLY A 647 -19.97 1.27 -18.17
C GLY A 647 -19.48 -0.14 -18.50
N PRO A 648 -19.61 -1.12 -17.60
CA PRO A 648 -19.15 -2.51 -17.81
C PRO A 648 -19.97 -3.26 -18.87
N ALA A 649 -19.30 -3.77 -19.91
CA ALA A 649 -19.94 -4.54 -21.00
C ALA A 649 -20.62 -5.82 -20.50
N CYS A 650 -20.03 -6.50 -19.51
CA CYS A 650 -20.56 -7.74 -18.93
C CYS A 650 -21.94 -7.56 -18.27
N VAL A 651 -22.20 -6.40 -17.67
CA VAL A 651 -23.48 -6.04 -17.06
C VAL A 651 -24.50 -5.70 -18.15
N ARG A 652 -24.14 -4.82 -19.09
CA ARG A 652 -25.03 -4.41 -20.19
C ARG A 652 -25.48 -5.56 -21.09
N ALA A 653 -24.62 -6.56 -21.28
CA ALA A 653 -24.91 -7.71 -22.14
C ALA A 653 -25.78 -8.77 -21.45
N CYS A 654 -26.07 -8.63 -20.15
CA CYS A 654 -26.90 -9.58 -19.42
C CYS A 654 -28.39 -9.41 -19.79
N PRO A 655 -29.03 -10.38 -20.47
CA PRO A 655 -30.40 -10.22 -20.96
C PRO A 655 -31.46 -10.25 -19.85
N THR A 656 -31.11 -10.79 -18.68
CA THR A 656 -32.03 -10.95 -17.54
C THR A 656 -31.74 -9.99 -16.39
N GLY A 657 -30.70 -9.16 -16.48
CA GLY A 657 -30.25 -8.31 -15.38
C GLY A 657 -29.59 -9.08 -14.21
N ALA A 658 -29.23 -10.35 -14.40
CA ALA A 658 -28.60 -11.18 -13.37
C ALA A 658 -27.20 -10.69 -12.94
N ALA A 659 -26.42 -10.11 -13.86
CA ALA A 659 -25.05 -9.67 -13.60
C ALA A 659 -25.02 -8.20 -13.20
N ASN A 660 -24.52 -7.89 -12.00
CA ASN A 660 -24.50 -6.54 -11.44
C ASN A 660 -23.14 -6.23 -10.81
N ARG A 661 -22.61 -5.04 -11.08
CA ARG A 661 -21.48 -4.46 -10.34
C ARG A 661 -22.03 -3.71 -9.13
N LEU A 662 -21.50 -3.99 -7.94
CA LEU A 662 -22.05 -3.49 -6.69
C LEU A 662 -20.92 -3.04 -5.76
N SER A 663 -21.18 -1.95 -5.04
CA SER A 663 -20.32 -1.42 -3.98
C SER A 663 -20.62 -2.08 -2.62
N PRO A 664 -19.67 -2.01 -1.65
CA PRO A 664 -19.85 -2.48 -0.27
C PRO A 664 -21.21 -2.17 0.37
N GLU A 665 -21.68 -0.94 0.21
CA GLU A 665 -22.91 -0.42 0.82
C GLU A 665 -24.16 -1.05 0.19
N GLN A 666 -24.09 -1.45 -1.08
CA GLN A 666 -25.21 -2.05 -1.81
C GLN A 666 -25.39 -3.55 -1.52
N PHE A 667 -24.36 -4.23 -1.00
CA PHE A 667 -24.47 -5.66 -0.64
C PHE A 667 -25.41 -5.91 0.53
N VAL A 668 -25.39 -5.00 1.51
CA VAL A 668 -26.26 -5.12 2.69
C VAL A 668 -27.72 -5.08 2.27
N ASN A 669 -28.06 -4.25 1.28
CA ASN A 669 -29.40 -4.20 0.68
C ASN A 669 -29.73 -5.51 -0.06
N LEU A 670 -28.76 -6.14 -0.74
CA LEU A 670 -28.98 -7.41 -1.43
C LEU A 670 -29.29 -8.57 -0.47
N VAL A 671 -28.71 -8.53 0.73
CA VAL A 671 -28.97 -9.49 1.82
C VAL A 671 -30.28 -9.17 2.57
N THR A 672 -30.69 -7.89 2.61
CA THR A 672 -31.88 -7.43 3.34
C THR A 672 -33.15 -7.33 2.48
N ASP A 673 -33.08 -7.06 1.18
CA ASP A 673 -34.23 -6.98 0.26
C ASP A 673 -34.80 -8.37 -0.08
N LYS A 674 -33.99 -9.44 0.05
CA LYS A 674 -34.52 -10.82 0.05
C LYS A 674 -35.38 -11.15 1.28
N ARG A 675 -35.55 -10.20 2.22
CA ARG A 675 -36.48 -10.30 3.37
C ARG A 675 -37.92 -9.87 3.04
N SER A 676 -38.16 -9.31 1.85
CA SER A 676 -39.50 -8.93 1.34
C SER A 676 -39.90 -9.78 0.15
#